data_AF-A0AAD5Y7H8-F1
#
_entry.id   AF-A0AAD5Y7H8-F1
#
_cell.length_a   1.000
_cell.length_b   1.000
_cell.length_c   1.000
_cell.angle_alpha   90.00
_cell.angle_beta   90.00
_cell.angle_gamma   90.00
#
_symmetry.space_group_name_H-M   'P 1'
#
loop_
_entity.id
_entity.type
_entity.pdbx_description
1 polymer ?
#
loop_
_entity_poly.entity_id
_entity_poly.type
_entity_poly.pdbx_seq_one_letter_code
_entity_poly.pdbx_strand_id
1 'polypeptide(L)'
;MSDNVGGLGDEGEWGVISGQGGGAESPPPCAPLAPWGTRCKNYGSLINRPHSLSPFTCIPGPITFMDGLVGAATPDLRYIITTPNVDFVPTFNQGVVTIQYHHDHRFGLEDPVLHPQIYSAQFPHFPFIRQRPDDPEHRHQLLWTNLEDKDVVNVHGICVSHLAFINSDLRLQMSLFVDDMNRQVGNYLEDSSPGKTRLHFACAAMNAAFARLGYAATLPDLQRQFVSVQRYYLECEAWLAWKAKEQETVLQPIPQSALQYIGAYTTQPAIAQLLMEARVPVWLFRRNEEIHSEVVIHEIVEPKPPVHIDTTRPHQPLWKGYPGRESLAATCLGGYTYFNVERVPFTRELIPRSEAHPPLSSEAPGAARVPDYAAAPFPIQSTPSSPGPRKRSLPGTSQSSKSKAKAPKLEDNHRIDPTDPSMPLPIDAWADALLNTEASREVEQHLQWGYFVPNPALLANCKQPRRREAYFLGWLRFRLAMYYVHSSDMGTDVRTIQAQGWRDALSGAIALTEGLSDNNRTRARHVAIRDIFHKVFGASNIRDTRDLPCQFFKEIYRSLDGIPLGVQQEILWELFEMGFFFELQALDRVVLAGNLEGQDAIFAEAAEQTRHELISRVFKHQAATIRVRGNPNYEELAGLGAAEISHRASSLEALRQVFLRWPGVLVYLKKSPSLTYIDINDHDLRMAEQSMATFYVQTFLDFAGRPPLVPHVCPRS
;
A
#
# COMPACT_ATOMS: atom_id res chain seq x y z
N MET A 1 -5.37 22.79 -45.02
CA MET A 1 -5.43 23.58 -46.26
C MET A 1 -5.88 24.97 -45.87
N SER A 2 -4.95 25.92 -46.02
CA SER A 2 -5.09 27.38 -46.18
C SER A 2 -5.81 28.21 -45.13
N ASP A 3 -5.37 29.40 -44.77
CA ASP A 3 -4.05 30.05 -44.66
C ASP A 3 -4.34 31.50 -44.20
N ASN A 4 -3.28 32.14 -43.69
CA ASN A 4 -3.04 33.59 -43.64
C ASN A 4 -3.76 34.46 -42.59
N VAL A 5 -3.16 35.53 -42.05
CA VAL A 5 -1.77 35.98 -41.72
C VAL A 5 -1.93 37.45 -41.27
N GLY A 6 -1.09 37.89 -40.33
CA GLY A 6 -0.47 39.23 -40.44
C GLY A 6 -0.68 40.22 -39.28
N GLY A 7 0.43 40.68 -38.69
CA GLY A 7 0.50 42.03 -38.11
C GLY A 7 1.39 42.20 -36.88
N LEU A 8 2.70 42.38 -37.09
CA LEU A 8 3.73 42.89 -36.16
C LEU A 8 3.63 44.42 -35.99
N GLY A 9 4.19 44.97 -34.90
CA GLY A 9 4.84 46.30 -34.93
C GLY A 9 4.82 47.16 -33.66
N ASP A 10 6.00 47.29 -33.04
CA ASP A 10 6.67 48.48 -32.50
C ASP A 10 6.51 49.04 -31.06
N GLU A 11 7.65 48.95 -30.36
CA GLU A 11 8.55 49.98 -29.79
C GLU A 11 8.07 51.03 -28.75
N GLY A 12 8.94 51.24 -27.74
CA GLY A 12 8.93 52.37 -26.83
C GLY A 12 9.96 52.28 -25.69
N GLU A 13 11.24 52.56 -25.99
CA GLU A 13 12.24 53.02 -25.00
C GLU A 13 11.88 54.42 -24.47
N TRP A 14 12.18 54.74 -23.20
CA TRP A 14 12.69 56.05 -22.73
C TRP A 14 13.23 55.97 -21.28
N GLY A 15 14.49 56.38 -21.07
CA GLY A 15 14.80 57.47 -20.14
C GLY A 15 15.36 57.18 -18.74
N VAL A 16 16.69 57.25 -18.64
CA VAL A 16 17.55 57.36 -17.44
C VAL A 16 17.40 58.72 -16.73
N ILE A 17 17.42 58.76 -15.38
CA ILE A 17 18.05 59.85 -14.59
C ILE A 17 18.74 59.28 -13.33
N SER A 18 20.00 59.67 -13.16
CA SER A 18 20.98 59.38 -12.10
C SER A 18 20.96 60.36 -10.91
N GLY A 19 21.42 59.93 -9.72
CA GLY A 19 21.87 60.82 -8.65
C GLY A 19 22.30 60.16 -7.32
N GLN A 20 23.63 60.04 -7.12
CA GLN A 20 24.53 59.93 -5.92
C GLN A 20 23.92 59.92 -4.50
N GLY A 21 24.46 59.28 -3.45
CA GLY A 21 25.71 58.55 -3.17
C GLY A 21 25.83 58.27 -1.64
N GLY A 22 26.75 57.39 -1.22
CA GLY A 22 27.12 57.17 0.20
C GLY A 22 27.48 55.72 0.53
N GLY A 23 28.76 55.43 0.76
CA GLY A 23 29.31 54.07 0.85
C GLY A 23 29.31 53.38 2.21
N ALA A 24 29.60 52.08 2.18
CA ALA A 24 30.22 51.28 3.23
C ALA A 24 30.81 49.99 2.61
N GLU A 25 31.87 49.49 3.22
CA GLU A 25 33.00 48.78 2.62
C GLU A 25 32.75 47.30 2.25
N SER A 26 33.48 46.82 1.22
CA SER A 26 33.55 45.42 0.79
C SER A 26 34.74 44.70 1.45
N PRO A 27 34.63 43.41 1.82
CA PRO A 27 35.76 42.63 2.31
C PRO A 27 36.73 42.26 1.17
N PRO A 28 38.02 42.03 1.45
CA PRO A 28 39.07 41.99 0.43
C PRO A 28 39.07 40.70 -0.40
N PRO A 29 39.50 40.74 -1.67
CA PRO A 29 39.67 39.57 -2.51
C PRO A 29 40.91 38.78 -2.06
N CYS A 30 40.75 37.48 -1.80
CA CYS A 30 41.88 36.58 -1.60
C CYS A 30 42.74 36.52 -2.88
N ALA A 31 44.02 36.85 -2.71
CA ALA A 31 45.04 36.85 -3.75
C ALA A 31 45.27 35.46 -4.37
N PRO A 32 45.70 35.40 -5.65
CA PRO A 32 45.96 34.15 -6.35
C PRO A 32 47.25 33.50 -5.85
N LEU A 33 47.17 32.23 -5.43
CA LEU A 33 48.35 31.41 -5.19
C LEU A 33 49.03 31.09 -6.52
N ALA A 34 50.29 31.51 -6.64
CA ALA A 34 51.18 31.25 -7.76
C ALA A 34 51.59 29.76 -7.85
N PRO A 35 52.11 29.31 -9.01
CA PRO A 35 52.03 27.93 -9.46
C PRO A 35 53.13 27.04 -8.87
N TRP A 36 52.75 25.84 -8.42
CA TRP A 36 53.69 24.75 -8.23
C TRP A 36 53.88 24.02 -9.55
N GLY A 37 55.11 24.08 -10.05
CA GLY A 37 55.51 23.53 -11.33
C GLY A 37 55.46 22.00 -11.39
N THR A 38 54.99 21.53 -12.54
CA THR A 38 55.67 20.56 -13.40
C THR A 38 55.94 19.15 -12.83
N ARG A 39 54.95 18.26 -13.00
CA ARG A 39 55.05 17.05 -13.87
C ARG A 39 53.79 16.19 -13.70
N CYS A 40 52.84 16.35 -14.60
CA CYS A 40 52.10 15.22 -15.15
C CYS A 40 51.82 15.56 -16.62
N LYS A 41 52.75 15.14 -17.49
CA LYS A 41 52.49 15.07 -18.92
C LYS A 41 51.52 13.91 -19.15
N ASN A 42 50.59 14.12 -20.09
CA ASN A 42 49.72 13.14 -20.75
C ASN A 42 48.23 13.15 -20.37
N TYR A 43 47.63 14.33 -20.17
CA TYR A 43 46.17 14.49 -20.25
C TYR A 43 45.67 14.94 -21.64
N GLY A 44 46.55 15.02 -22.64
CA GLY A 44 46.20 15.41 -24.02
C GLY A 44 46.03 14.26 -25.01
N SER A 45 46.30 12.99 -24.64
CA SER A 45 46.43 11.90 -25.63
C SER A 45 45.28 10.89 -25.68
N LEU A 46 44.30 10.95 -24.76
CA LEU A 46 43.15 10.03 -24.77
C LEU A 46 41.85 10.66 -25.29
N ILE A 47 41.77 12.00 -25.37
CA ILE A 47 40.55 12.70 -25.80
C ILE A 47 40.72 13.37 -27.19
N ASN A 48 41.94 13.48 -27.73
CA ASN A 48 42.23 14.17 -29.00
C ASN A 48 42.91 13.31 -30.08
N ARG A 49 42.66 11.99 -30.13
CA ARG A 49 43.06 11.16 -31.27
C ARG A 49 41.89 10.36 -31.83
N PRO A 50 41.12 10.90 -32.79
CA PRO A 50 40.49 10.05 -33.78
C PRO A 50 41.64 9.52 -34.65
N HIS A 51 41.86 8.21 -34.66
CA HIS A 51 42.86 7.52 -35.48
C HIS A 51 44.33 7.78 -35.11
N SER A 52 44.82 7.19 -34.01
CA SER A 52 46.15 6.53 -33.94
C SER A 52 46.52 6.20 -32.50
N LEU A 53 46.08 5.04 -32.04
CA LEU A 53 46.75 4.31 -30.96
C LEU A 53 47.73 3.36 -31.66
N SER A 54 49.02 3.46 -31.36
CA SER A 54 50.03 2.46 -31.73
C SER A 54 49.56 1.08 -31.25
N PRO A 55 49.83 0.00 -32.00
CA PRO A 55 49.12 -1.27 -31.85
C PRO A 55 49.25 -1.75 -30.41
N PHE A 56 48.12 -1.80 -29.71
CA PHE A 56 48.00 -2.49 -28.43
C PHE A 56 48.56 -3.89 -28.64
N THR A 57 49.70 -4.19 -28.03
CA THR A 57 50.24 -5.55 -28.02
C THR A 57 49.23 -6.42 -27.31
N CYS A 58 48.50 -7.21 -28.10
CA CYS A 58 47.67 -8.31 -27.65
C CYS A 58 48.61 -9.27 -26.89
N ILE A 59 48.61 -9.18 -25.56
CA ILE A 59 49.28 -10.20 -24.75
C ILE A 59 48.38 -11.43 -24.85
N PRO A 60 48.84 -12.56 -25.41
CA PRO A 60 48.03 -13.75 -25.54
C PRO A 60 47.88 -14.38 -24.15
N GLY A 61 46.83 -13.99 -23.44
CA GLY A 61 46.39 -14.54 -22.17
C GLY A 61 44.86 -14.47 -22.07
N PRO A 62 44.21 -15.39 -21.33
CA PRO A 62 42.80 -15.27 -21.04
C PRO A 62 42.53 -13.96 -20.27
N ILE A 63 41.54 -13.17 -20.71
CA ILE A 63 41.09 -11.96 -20.02
C ILE A 63 40.79 -12.34 -18.56
N THR A 64 41.39 -11.62 -17.62
CA THR A 64 41.13 -11.79 -16.18
C THR A 64 40.04 -10.82 -15.70
N PHE A 65 39.55 -10.99 -14.47
CA PHE A 65 38.57 -10.08 -13.88
C PHE A 65 39.10 -8.64 -13.68
N MET A 66 40.42 -8.44 -13.74
CA MET A 66 41.07 -7.13 -13.65
C MET A 66 41.26 -6.46 -15.00
N ASP A 67 41.11 -7.20 -16.09
CA ASP A 67 41.20 -6.70 -17.46
C ASP A 67 39.84 -6.16 -17.93
N GLY A 68 39.84 -5.52 -19.10
CA GLY A 68 38.64 -5.03 -19.75
C GLY A 68 38.57 -5.49 -21.20
N LEU A 69 37.52 -6.21 -21.57
CA LEU A 69 37.12 -6.30 -22.97
C LEU A 69 36.80 -4.90 -23.49
N VAL A 70 36.05 -4.13 -22.70
CA VAL A 70 35.86 -2.70 -22.95
C VAL A 70 36.03 -1.88 -21.66
N GLY A 71 36.33 -0.60 -21.84
CA GLY A 71 36.35 0.39 -20.76
C GLY A 71 35.71 1.72 -21.16
N ALA A 72 35.20 2.46 -20.19
CA ALA A 72 34.66 3.80 -20.38
C ALA A 72 35.08 4.71 -19.23
N ALA A 73 35.40 5.97 -19.52
CA ALA A 73 35.66 6.97 -18.48
C ALA A 73 34.34 7.57 -18.00
N THR A 74 34.27 7.94 -16.72
CA THR A 74 33.13 8.68 -16.19
C THR A 74 33.15 10.15 -16.65
N PRO A 75 31.99 10.86 -16.68
CA PRO A 75 31.94 12.25 -17.12
C PRO A 75 32.87 13.21 -16.35
N ASP A 76 33.07 12.95 -15.05
CA ASP A 76 33.98 13.71 -14.19
C ASP A 76 35.45 13.28 -14.30
N LEU A 77 35.76 12.29 -15.14
CA LEU A 77 37.08 11.69 -15.37
C LEU A 77 37.78 11.15 -14.12
N ARG A 78 37.03 10.95 -13.01
CA ARG A 78 37.59 10.44 -11.76
C ARG A 78 37.73 8.92 -11.75
N TYR A 79 36.87 8.24 -12.50
CA TYR A 79 36.85 6.80 -12.56
C TYR A 79 36.90 6.31 -14.00
N ILE A 80 37.50 5.13 -14.17
CA ILE A 80 37.45 4.32 -15.38
C ILE A 80 36.69 3.06 -15.00
N ILE A 81 35.61 2.81 -15.73
CA ILE A 81 34.78 1.61 -15.60
C ILE A 81 35.29 0.61 -16.62
N THR A 82 35.63 -0.59 -16.18
CA THR A 82 36.07 -1.68 -17.06
C THR A 82 35.23 -2.92 -16.87
N THR A 83 35.04 -3.69 -17.94
CA THR A 83 34.29 -4.93 -17.87
C THR A 83 35.03 -6.06 -18.60
N PRO A 84 35.22 -7.22 -17.96
CA PRO A 84 35.96 -8.33 -18.55
C PRO A 84 35.09 -9.27 -19.41
N ASN A 85 33.76 -9.17 -19.33
CA ASN A 85 32.86 -10.21 -19.83
C ASN A 85 31.68 -9.72 -20.69
N VAL A 86 31.58 -8.42 -20.97
CA VAL A 86 30.65 -7.85 -21.96
C VAL A 86 31.34 -6.77 -22.81
N ASP A 87 30.75 -6.44 -23.96
CA ASP A 87 31.30 -5.52 -24.97
C ASP A 87 30.75 -4.09 -24.86
N PHE A 88 30.07 -3.75 -23.76
CA PHE A 88 29.53 -2.41 -23.53
C PHE A 88 29.63 -1.98 -22.07
N VAL A 89 29.61 -0.66 -21.84
CA VAL A 89 29.46 -0.06 -20.51
C VAL A 89 28.12 0.69 -20.45
N PRO A 90 27.15 0.32 -19.59
CA PRO A 90 25.91 1.06 -19.45
C PRO A 90 26.14 2.42 -18.77
N THR A 91 25.30 3.40 -19.10
CA THR A 91 25.29 4.71 -18.41
C THR A 91 25.07 4.53 -16.90
N PHE A 92 25.85 5.27 -16.11
CA PHE A 92 25.80 5.22 -14.65
C PHE A 92 25.44 6.60 -14.08
N ASN A 93 24.45 6.64 -13.18
CA ASN A 93 24.09 7.88 -12.46
C ASN A 93 25.10 8.14 -11.34
N GLN A 94 26.04 9.05 -11.59
CA GLN A 94 26.99 9.50 -10.57
C GLN A 94 26.34 10.43 -9.55
N GLY A 95 26.70 10.26 -8.27
CA GLY A 95 26.31 11.19 -7.20
C GLY A 95 25.01 10.82 -6.50
N VAL A 96 24.23 11.84 -6.12
CA VAL A 96 22.96 11.65 -5.40
C VAL A 96 21.87 11.25 -6.38
N VAL A 97 21.26 10.09 -6.16
CA VAL A 97 20.10 9.61 -6.93
C VAL A 97 18.80 9.90 -6.18
N THR A 98 17.70 9.92 -6.94
CA THR A 98 16.35 10.13 -6.40
C THR A 98 15.46 8.97 -6.84
N ILE A 99 14.93 8.21 -5.87
CA ILE A 99 13.96 7.13 -6.12
C ILE A 99 12.57 7.73 -6.16
N GLN A 100 11.87 7.54 -7.28
CA GLN A 100 10.50 7.99 -7.48
C GLN A 100 9.89 7.24 -8.66
N TYR A 101 8.57 7.25 -8.74
CA TYR A 101 7.87 6.65 -9.87
C TYR A 101 8.00 7.50 -11.15
N HIS A 102 8.15 6.81 -12.26
CA HIS A 102 8.14 7.32 -13.62
C HIS A 102 6.75 7.10 -14.26
N HIS A 103 6.49 7.56 -15.50
CA HIS A 103 5.17 7.40 -16.12
C HIS A 103 4.79 5.93 -16.35
N ASP A 104 5.79 5.05 -16.52
CA ASP A 104 5.61 3.60 -16.60
C ASP A 104 5.43 2.91 -15.24
N HIS A 105 5.33 3.68 -14.15
CA HIS A 105 5.22 3.20 -12.76
C HIS A 105 6.41 2.35 -12.29
N ARG A 106 7.57 2.52 -12.91
CA ARG A 106 8.86 1.96 -12.48
C ARG A 106 9.76 3.06 -11.89
N PHE A 107 10.98 2.70 -11.47
CA PHE A 107 11.95 3.63 -10.86
C PHE A 107 13.03 4.13 -11.83
N GLY A 108 12.82 4.00 -13.14
CA GLY A 108 13.79 4.47 -14.14
C GLY A 108 15.15 3.75 -14.06
N LEU A 109 16.24 4.52 -14.11
CA LEU A 109 17.62 4.01 -14.05
C LEU A 109 17.98 3.45 -12.66
N GLU A 110 17.25 3.88 -11.64
CA GLU A 110 17.42 3.44 -10.27
C GLU A 110 16.68 2.12 -9.98
N ASP A 111 15.99 1.55 -10.98
CA ASP A 111 15.24 0.31 -10.84
C ASP A 111 16.12 -0.94 -11.03
N PRO A 112 16.30 -1.79 -10.00
CA PRO A 112 17.13 -2.99 -10.12
C PRO A 112 16.59 -4.03 -11.12
N VAL A 113 15.32 -3.94 -11.54
CA VAL A 113 14.77 -4.87 -12.53
C VAL A 113 14.91 -4.40 -13.98
N LEU A 114 15.42 -3.18 -14.20
CA LEU A 114 15.59 -2.60 -15.53
C LEU A 114 17.04 -2.25 -15.84
N HIS A 115 17.83 -1.85 -14.84
CA HIS A 115 19.16 -1.31 -15.04
C HIS A 115 20.17 -1.85 -14.01
N PRO A 116 21.45 -2.06 -14.39
CA PRO A 116 22.47 -2.48 -13.44
C PRO A 116 22.63 -1.51 -12.27
N GLN A 117 22.75 -2.07 -11.07
CA GLN A 117 22.92 -1.31 -9.83
C GLN A 117 24.29 -1.57 -9.22
N ILE A 118 24.70 -0.74 -8.26
CA ILE A 118 25.88 -1.04 -7.44
C ILE A 118 25.61 -2.30 -6.62
N TYR A 119 26.54 -3.25 -6.67
CA TYR A 119 26.45 -4.48 -5.90
C TYR A 119 26.30 -4.19 -4.41
N SER A 120 25.35 -4.87 -3.77
CA SER A 120 25.11 -4.81 -2.33
C SER A 120 25.04 -6.21 -1.77
N ALA A 121 25.83 -6.50 -0.72
CA ALA A 121 25.82 -7.79 -0.04
C ALA A 121 24.46 -8.11 0.62
N GLN A 122 23.60 -7.11 0.86
CA GLN A 122 22.23 -7.33 1.35
C GLN A 122 21.28 -7.78 0.24
N PHE A 123 21.58 -7.45 -1.02
CA PHE A 123 20.81 -7.82 -2.21
C PHE A 123 21.71 -8.52 -3.24
N PRO A 124 22.37 -9.64 -2.86
CA PRO A 124 23.38 -10.29 -3.69
C PRO A 124 22.79 -10.94 -4.96
N HIS A 125 21.47 -11.13 -5.00
CA HIS A 125 20.72 -11.69 -6.12
C HIS A 125 20.40 -10.68 -7.23
N PHE A 126 20.38 -9.37 -6.97
CA PHE A 126 20.02 -8.37 -7.98
C PHE A 126 20.87 -8.40 -9.28
N PRO A 127 22.18 -8.72 -9.26
CA PRO A 127 22.94 -8.90 -10.50
C PRO A 127 22.37 -10.01 -11.40
N PHE A 128 21.66 -10.99 -10.83
CA PHE A 128 21.07 -12.14 -11.52
C PHE A 128 19.65 -11.89 -12.04
N ILE A 129 19.17 -10.64 -12.01
CA ILE A 129 17.90 -10.31 -12.67
C ILE A 129 18.03 -10.57 -14.17
N ARG A 130 17.08 -11.29 -14.72
CA ARG A 130 17.02 -11.58 -16.16
C ARG A 130 16.89 -10.29 -16.97
N GLN A 131 17.58 -10.21 -18.11
CA GLN A 131 17.35 -9.15 -19.10
C GLN A 131 16.09 -9.41 -19.90
N ARG A 132 15.46 -8.33 -20.37
CA ARG A 132 14.36 -8.43 -21.34
C ARG A 132 14.83 -9.23 -22.56
N PRO A 133 14.10 -10.28 -22.98
CA PRO A 133 14.43 -11.02 -24.20
C PRO A 133 14.44 -10.11 -25.44
N ASP A 134 15.31 -10.39 -26.40
CA ASP A 134 15.32 -9.67 -27.70
C ASP A 134 14.13 -10.09 -28.58
N ASP A 135 13.75 -11.37 -28.53
CA ASP A 135 12.65 -11.94 -29.29
C ASP A 135 11.29 -11.44 -28.76
N PRO A 136 10.52 -10.65 -29.54
CA PRO A 136 9.22 -10.12 -29.12
C PRO A 136 8.15 -11.19 -28.88
N GLU A 137 8.31 -12.40 -29.42
CA GLU A 137 7.38 -13.52 -29.24
C GLU A 137 7.77 -14.40 -28.04
N HIS A 138 8.88 -14.09 -27.37
CA HIS A 138 9.33 -14.85 -26.22
C HIS A 138 8.31 -14.74 -25.08
N ARG A 139 7.88 -15.87 -24.51
CA ARG A 139 6.84 -15.92 -23.46
C ARG A 139 7.07 -14.94 -22.29
N HIS A 140 8.32 -14.71 -21.90
CA HIS A 140 8.67 -13.80 -20.79
C HIS A 140 8.56 -12.30 -21.15
N GLN A 141 8.25 -11.92 -22.39
CA GLN A 141 8.07 -10.50 -22.77
C GLN A 141 7.00 -9.80 -21.91
N LEU A 142 5.97 -10.54 -21.48
CA LEU A 142 4.93 -10.06 -20.57
C LEU A 142 5.48 -9.46 -19.26
N LEU A 143 6.68 -9.85 -18.83
CA LEU A 143 7.33 -9.32 -17.63
C LEU A 143 7.90 -7.90 -17.82
N TRP A 144 7.96 -7.40 -19.05
CA TRP A 144 8.42 -6.05 -19.37
C TRP A 144 7.38 -5.18 -20.07
N THR A 145 6.20 -5.71 -20.41
CA THR A 145 5.13 -4.92 -21.04
C THR A 145 4.50 -3.92 -20.06
N ASN A 146 4.00 -2.81 -20.61
CA ASN A 146 3.21 -1.84 -19.87
C ASN A 146 1.72 -2.14 -20.06
N LEU A 147 0.94 -1.98 -18.99
CA LEU A 147 -0.52 -2.10 -19.05
C LEU A 147 -1.11 -0.81 -19.64
N GLU A 148 -1.90 -0.92 -20.71
CA GLU A 148 -2.52 0.20 -21.42
C GLU A 148 -4.04 0.23 -21.26
N ASP A 149 -4.70 1.29 -21.73
CA ASP A 149 -6.16 1.43 -21.72
C ASP A 149 -6.88 0.26 -22.41
N LYS A 150 -6.28 -0.32 -23.46
CA LYS A 150 -6.85 -1.47 -24.19
C LYS A 150 -6.86 -2.76 -23.38
N ASP A 151 -6.02 -2.82 -22.33
CA ASP A 151 -5.82 -4.00 -21.49
C ASP A 151 -6.74 -4.00 -20.26
N VAL A 152 -7.61 -2.99 -20.14
CA VAL A 152 -8.57 -2.85 -19.04
C VAL A 152 -10.00 -2.77 -19.55
N VAL A 153 -10.94 -3.18 -18.71
CA VAL A 153 -12.38 -3.15 -18.98
C VAL A 153 -13.00 -2.23 -17.93
N ASN A 154 -13.50 -1.08 -18.39
CA ASN A 154 -14.15 -0.10 -17.52
C ASN A 154 -15.38 -0.68 -16.83
N VAL A 155 -15.57 -0.32 -15.57
CA VAL A 155 -16.75 -0.70 -14.81
C VAL A 155 -17.91 0.23 -15.16
N HIS A 156 -19.06 -0.36 -15.47
CA HIS A 156 -20.30 0.38 -15.74
C HIS A 156 -21.30 0.24 -14.58
N GLY A 157 -22.23 1.19 -14.47
CA GLY A 157 -23.32 1.10 -13.48
C GLY A 157 -22.91 1.37 -12.04
N ILE A 158 -21.73 1.98 -11.80
CA ILE A 158 -21.25 2.41 -10.48
C ILE A 158 -21.22 3.94 -10.36
N CYS A 159 -21.09 4.45 -9.15
CA CYS A 159 -21.11 5.91 -8.88
C CYS A 159 -19.81 6.65 -9.25
N VAL A 160 -18.79 5.97 -9.80
CA VAL A 160 -17.49 6.56 -10.17
C VAL A 160 -17.08 6.19 -11.60
N SER A 161 -16.34 7.09 -12.26
CA SER A 161 -16.07 7.03 -13.71
C SER A 161 -14.87 6.19 -14.17
N HIS A 162 -13.92 5.87 -13.29
CA HIS A 162 -12.53 5.58 -13.64
C HIS A 162 -12.00 4.29 -12.99
N LEU A 163 -12.92 3.47 -12.46
CA LEU A 163 -12.58 2.13 -12.03
C LEU A 163 -12.69 1.17 -13.20
N ALA A 164 -11.70 0.31 -13.34
CA ALA A 164 -11.64 -0.73 -14.34
C ALA A 164 -11.14 -2.03 -13.73
N PHE A 165 -11.36 -3.13 -14.44
CA PHE A 165 -10.72 -4.41 -14.18
C PHE A 165 -9.68 -4.68 -15.27
N ILE A 166 -8.57 -5.31 -14.92
CA ILE A 166 -7.67 -5.87 -15.93
C ILE A 166 -8.41 -6.86 -16.85
N ASN A 167 -8.07 -6.92 -18.13
CA ASN A 167 -8.60 -7.91 -19.07
C ASN A 167 -8.42 -9.34 -18.51
N SER A 168 -9.43 -10.20 -18.67
CA SER A 168 -9.42 -11.56 -18.11
C SER A 168 -8.31 -12.43 -18.67
N ASP A 169 -8.05 -12.31 -19.98
CA ASP A 169 -7.08 -13.13 -20.68
C ASP A 169 -5.67 -12.72 -20.28
N LEU A 170 -5.42 -11.40 -20.19
CA LEU A 170 -4.14 -10.88 -19.70
C LEU A 170 -3.88 -11.30 -18.25
N ARG A 171 -4.91 -11.23 -17.39
CA ARG A 171 -4.79 -11.70 -16.01
C ARG A 171 -4.52 -13.20 -15.93
N LEU A 172 -5.16 -14.00 -16.78
CA LEU A 172 -4.93 -15.44 -16.86
C LEU A 172 -3.49 -15.73 -17.30
N GLN A 173 -2.97 -15.03 -18.30
CA GLN A 173 -1.57 -15.17 -18.71
C GLN A 173 -0.62 -14.84 -17.55
N MET A 174 -0.87 -13.75 -16.82
CA MET A 174 -0.07 -13.40 -15.64
C MET A 174 -0.19 -14.45 -14.51
N SER A 175 -1.36 -15.08 -14.35
CA SER A 175 -1.56 -16.13 -13.34
C SER A 175 -0.64 -17.34 -13.56
N LEU A 176 -0.39 -17.71 -14.82
CA LEU A 176 0.49 -18.83 -15.16
C LEU A 176 1.93 -18.58 -14.68
N PHE A 177 2.41 -17.34 -14.77
CA PHE A 177 3.71 -16.94 -14.24
C PHE A 177 3.75 -17.00 -12.71
N VAL A 178 2.73 -16.45 -12.06
CA VAL A 178 2.62 -16.43 -10.60
C VAL A 178 2.56 -17.86 -10.03
N ASP A 179 1.77 -18.74 -10.63
CA ASP A 179 1.60 -20.12 -10.20
C ASP A 179 2.87 -20.96 -10.41
N ASP A 180 3.57 -20.76 -11.53
CA ASP A 180 4.86 -21.41 -11.79
C ASP A 180 5.92 -20.96 -10.77
N MET A 181 6.02 -19.65 -10.51
CA MET A 181 6.97 -19.11 -9.53
C MET A 181 6.65 -19.58 -8.11
N ASN A 182 5.37 -19.60 -7.71
CA ASN A 182 4.94 -20.14 -6.42
C ASN A 182 5.38 -21.60 -6.23
N ARG A 183 5.28 -22.42 -7.28
CA ARG A 183 5.72 -23.81 -7.26
C ARG A 183 7.24 -23.92 -7.10
N GLN A 184 8.00 -23.13 -7.85
CA GLN A 184 9.46 -23.12 -7.76
C GLN A 184 9.94 -22.67 -6.37
N VAL A 185 9.37 -21.59 -5.83
CA VAL A 185 9.67 -21.11 -4.48
C VAL A 185 9.26 -22.13 -3.43
N GLY A 186 8.06 -22.71 -3.54
CA GLY A 186 7.58 -23.76 -2.62
C GLY A 186 8.54 -24.93 -2.53
N ASN A 187 8.95 -25.50 -3.67
CA ASN A 187 9.93 -26.59 -3.73
C ASN A 187 11.26 -26.19 -3.08
N TYR A 188 11.75 -24.96 -3.32
CA TYR A 188 12.98 -24.48 -2.71
C TYR A 188 12.85 -24.26 -1.20
N LEU A 189 11.67 -23.84 -0.69
CA LEU A 189 11.46 -23.54 0.72
C LEU A 189 11.49 -24.80 1.60
N GLU A 190 11.05 -25.96 1.08
CA GLU A 190 11.10 -27.25 1.79
C GLU A 190 12.52 -27.68 2.19
N ASP A 191 13.53 -27.30 1.40
CA ASP A 191 14.95 -27.58 1.66
C ASP A 191 15.53 -26.65 2.75
N SER A 192 15.24 -26.92 4.04
CA SER A 192 15.63 -26.25 5.32
C SER A 192 16.92 -25.36 5.40
N SER A 193 17.11 -24.41 4.49
CA SER A 193 18.27 -23.53 4.43
C SER A 193 18.01 -22.21 5.18
N PRO A 194 18.91 -21.75 6.06
CA PRO A 194 18.78 -20.44 6.70
C PRO A 194 18.92 -19.30 5.67
N GLY A 195 18.23 -18.16 5.89
CA GLY A 195 18.36 -16.95 5.07
C GLY A 195 17.26 -16.69 4.00
N LYS A 196 16.15 -17.43 4.02
CA LYS A 196 15.07 -17.36 3.01
C LYS A 196 14.07 -16.21 3.20
N THR A 197 14.25 -15.33 4.17
CA THR A 197 13.29 -14.29 4.53
C THR A 197 12.96 -13.36 3.35
N ARG A 198 13.96 -13.00 2.54
CA ARG A 198 13.74 -12.09 1.39
C ARG A 198 12.99 -12.77 0.25
N LEU A 199 13.32 -14.02 -0.08
CA LEU A 199 12.59 -14.79 -1.10
C LEU A 199 11.13 -14.97 -0.70
N HIS A 200 10.87 -15.32 0.56
CA HIS A 200 9.52 -15.44 1.09
C HIS A 200 8.76 -14.11 0.98
N PHE A 201 9.42 -13.00 1.33
CA PHE A 201 8.84 -11.67 1.19
C PHE A 201 8.51 -11.31 -0.27
N ALA A 202 9.44 -11.50 -1.20
CA ALA A 202 9.21 -11.22 -2.62
C ALA A 202 8.07 -12.08 -3.18
N CYS A 203 8.02 -13.37 -2.84
CA CYS A 203 6.95 -14.27 -3.25
C CYS A 203 5.58 -13.83 -2.68
N ALA A 204 5.53 -13.50 -1.38
CA ALA A 204 4.30 -12.98 -0.74
C ALA A 204 3.86 -11.65 -1.38
N ALA A 205 4.80 -10.77 -1.70
CA ALA A 205 4.56 -9.49 -2.36
C ALA A 205 3.99 -9.65 -3.78
N MET A 206 4.56 -10.56 -4.56
CA MET A 206 4.07 -10.94 -5.89
C MET A 206 2.61 -11.41 -5.81
N ASN A 207 2.31 -12.34 -4.89
CA ASN A 207 0.97 -12.88 -4.70
C ASN A 207 -0.03 -11.80 -4.26
N ALA A 208 0.38 -10.90 -3.37
CA ALA A 208 -0.46 -9.80 -2.93
C ALA A 208 -0.77 -8.83 -4.08
N ALA A 209 0.24 -8.45 -4.88
CA ALA A 209 0.04 -7.61 -6.06
C ALA A 209 -0.87 -8.28 -7.10
N PHE A 210 -0.71 -9.59 -7.33
CA PHE A 210 -1.54 -10.34 -8.26
C PHE A 210 -2.99 -10.52 -7.76
N ALA A 211 -3.17 -10.74 -6.46
CA ALA A 211 -4.49 -10.80 -5.85
C ALA A 211 -5.22 -9.46 -6.03
N ARG A 212 -4.48 -8.36 -5.81
CA ARG A 212 -4.95 -6.99 -5.97
C ARG A 212 -5.44 -6.69 -7.39
N LEU A 213 -4.76 -7.16 -8.43
CA LEU A 213 -5.23 -7.09 -9.83
C LEU A 213 -6.63 -7.68 -10.08
N GLY A 214 -7.22 -8.39 -9.10
CA GLY A 214 -8.59 -8.83 -9.17
C GLY A 214 -9.67 -7.88 -8.71
N TYR A 215 -9.30 -6.73 -8.18
CA TYR A 215 -10.23 -5.71 -7.75
C TYR A 215 -10.40 -4.65 -8.83
N ALA A 216 -11.55 -3.98 -8.81
CA ALA A 216 -11.74 -2.79 -9.62
C ALA A 216 -10.86 -1.68 -9.05
N ALA A 217 -10.01 -1.10 -9.87
CA ALA A 217 -9.10 -0.04 -9.46
C ALA A 217 -8.92 0.99 -10.58
N THR A 218 -8.28 2.11 -10.25
CA THR A 218 -7.91 3.10 -11.26
C THR A 218 -6.85 2.54 -12.20
N LEU A 219 -6.76 3.02 -13.45
CA LEU A 219 -5.72 2.56 -14.37
C LEU A 219 -4.29 2.73 -13.80
N PRO A 220 -3.90 3.88 -13.21
CA PRO A 220 -2.58 4.02 -12.58
C PRO A 220 -2.30 2.98 -11.50
N ASP A 221 -3.31 2.61 -10.72
CA ASP A 221 -3.18 1.56 -9.71
C ASP A 221 -3.04 0.16 -10.31
N LEU A 222 -3.83 -0.15 -11.33
CA LEU A 222 -3.70 -1.42 -12.05
C LEU A 222 -2.30 -1.53 -12.67
N GLN A 223 -1.80 -0.44 -13.26
CA GLN A 223 -0.44 -0.37 -13.80
C GLN A 223 0.61 -0.61 -12.70
N ARG A 224 0.51 0.07 -11.54
CA ARG A 224 1.41 -0.15 -10.39
C ARG A 224 1.40 -1.59 -9.90
N GLN A 225 0.23 -2.21 -9.77
CA GLN A 225 0.15 -3.60 -9.32
C GLN A 225 0.68 -4.57 -10.36
N PHE A 226 0.42 -4.31 -11.65
CA PHE A 226 0.95 -5.11 -12.75
C PHE A 226 2.49 -5.09 -12.75
N VAL A 227 3.08 -3.89 -12.65
CA VAL A 227 4.53 -3.70 -12.52
C VAL A 227 5.08 -4.34 -11.24
N SER A 228 4.33 -4.30 -10.14
CA SER A 228 4.74 -4.95 -8.89
C SER A 228 4.78 -6.48 -9.02
N VAL A 229 3.83 -7.10 -9.72
CA VAL A 229 3.88 -8.54 -10.03
C VAL A 229 5.14 -8.86 -10.85
N GLN A 230 5.40 -8.09 -11.91
CA GLN A 230 6.59 -8.25 -12.75
C GLN A 230 7.89 -8.15 -11.93
N ARG A 231 8.01 -7.10 -11.11
CA ARG A 231 9.18 -6.85 -10.25
C ARG A 231 9.46 -8.03 -9.34
N TYR A 232 8.46 -8.44 -8.56
CA TYR A 232 8.67 -9.47 -7.55
C TYR A 232 8.84 -10.87 -8.16
N TYR A 233 8.23 -11.13 -9.33
CA TYR A 233 8.55 -12.32 -10.12
C TYR A 233 10.03 -12.36 -10.50
N LEU A 234 10.54 -11.28 -11.11
CA LEU A 234 11.94 -11.18 -11.54
C LEU A 234 12.90 -11.28 -10.35
N GLU A 235 12.54 -10.68 -9.22
CA GLU A 235 13.32 -10.79 -7.98
C GLU A 235 13.38 -12.23 -7.46
N CYS A 236 12.25 -12.95 -7.45
CA CYS A 236 12.23 -14.36 -7.06
C CYS A 236 13.08 -15.22 -8.01
N GLU A 237 12.95 -15.01 -9.33
CA GLU A 237 13.75 -15.71 -10.34
C GLU A 237 15.25 -15.48 -10.12
N ALA A 238 15.66 -14.22 -9.89
CA ALA A 238 17.05 -13.86 -9.64
C ALA A 238 17.60 -14.50 -8.36
N TRP A 239 16.79 -14.56 -7.30
CA TRP A 239 17.19 -15.22 -6.05
C TRP A 239 17.44 -16.71 -6.25
N LEU A 240 16.54 -17.40 -6.94
CA LEU A 240 16.69 -18.82 -7.26
C LEU A 240 17.91 -19.06 -8.16
N ALA A 241 18.13 -18.21 -9.17
CA ALA A 241 19.29 -18.27 -10.06
C ALA A 241 20.62 -18.07 -9.32
N TRP A 242 20.69 -17.06 -8.44
CA TRP A 242 21.86 -16.82 -7.60
C TRP A 242 22.18 -18.03 -6.72
N LYS A 243 21.17 -18.62 -6.06
CA LYS A 243 21.37 -19.79 -5.21
C LYS A 243 21.78 -21.04 -5.98
N ALA A 244 21.24 -21.25 -7.18
CA ALA A 244 21.70 -22.33 -8.05
C ALA A 244 23.19 -22.17 -8.38
N LYS A 245 23.65 -20.94 -8.66
CA LYS A 245 25.07 -20.67 -8.94
C LYS A 245 26.00 -20.83 -7.73
N GLU A 246 25.54 -20.53 -6.52
CA GLU A 246 26.32 -20.84 -5.31
C GLU A 246 26.52 -22.36 -5.09
N GLN A 247 25.59 -23.18 -5.59
CA GLN A 247 25.62 -24.64 -5.41
C GLN A 247 26.30 -25.39 -6.57
N GLU A 248 26.50 -24.75 -7.73
CA GLU A 248 27.20 -25.36 -8.86
C GLU A 248 28.67 -25.62 -8.51
N THR A 249 29.02 -26.91 -8.34
CA THR A 249 30.41 -27.35 -8.23
C THR A 249 31.02 -27.31 -9.64
N VAL A 250 32.16 -26.61 -9.80
CA VAL A 250 32.85 -26.21 -11.04
C VAL A 250 33.24 -27.39 -11.97
N LEU A 251 32.28 -28.14 -12.54
CA LEU A 251 32.57 -29.34 -13.34
C LEU A 251 31.87 -29.42 -14.70
N GLN A 252 31.06 -28.44 -15.10
CA GLN A 252 30.44 -28.44 -16.44
C GLN A 252 31.09 -27.37 -17.34
N PRO A 253 31.41 -27.66 -18.62
CA PRO A 253 31.79 -26.65 -19.59
C PRO A 253 30.60 -25.72 -19.79
N ILE A 254 30.73 -24.53 -19.23
CA ILE A 254 29.60 -23.64 -19.04
C ILE A 254 29.23 -23.01 -20.43
N PRO A 255 27.93 -22.84 -20.78
CA PRO A 255 27.47 -22.20 -22.03
C PRO A 255 27.62 -20.66 -22.05
N GLN A 256 27.94 -20.12 -23.23
CA GLN A 256 28.61 -18.82 -23.46
C GLN A 256 27.79 -17.53 -23.16
N SER A 257 26.51 -17.60 -22.80
CA SER A 257 25.66 -16.38 -22.75
C SER A 257 25.68 -15.67 -21.39
N ALA A 258 26.72 -14.87 -21.13
CA ALA A 258 26.73 -13.91 -20.02
C ALA A 258 25.64 -12.81 -20.15
N LEU A 259 25.02 -12.67 -21.33
CA LEU A 259 24.05 -11.61 -21.66
C LEU A 259 22.64 -11.83 -21.09
N GLN A 260 22.36 -12.94 -20.42
CA GLN A 260 21.00 -13.19 -19.92
C GLN A 260 20.64 -12.40 -18.66
N TYR A 261 21.63 -11.82 -17.96
CA TYR A 261 21.44 -11.13 -16.69
C TYR A 261 21.81 -9.64 -16.78
N ILE A 262 21.15 -8.81 -15.98
CA ILE A 262 21.37 -7.36 -15.95
C ILE A 262 22.81 -7.05 -15.48
N GLY A 263 23.32 -7.77 -14.48
CA GLY A 263 24.66 -7.54 -13.95
C GLY A 263 24.74 -6.41 -12.92
N ALA A 264 25.95 -6.03 -12.54
CA ALA A 264 26.17 -5.03 -11.50
C ALA A 264 27.47 -4.24 -11.63
N TYR A 265 27.45 -3.03 -11.07
CA TYR A 265 28.64 -2.23 -10.84
C TYR A 265 29.30 -2.61 -9.51
N THR A 266 30.62 -2.58 -9.42
CA THR A 266 31.34 -2.82 -8.16
C THR A 266 32.65 -2.04 -8.12
N THR A 267 33.12 -1.69 -6.93
CA THR A 267 34.49 -1.21 -6.68
C THR A 267 35.38 -2.31 -6.11
N GLN A 268 34.83 -3.50 -5.86
CA GLN A 268 35.51 -4.59 -5.16
C GLN A 268 35.97 -5.66 -6.17
N PRO A 269 37.29 -5.89 -6.31
CA PRO A 269 37.82 -6.87 -7.25
C PRO A 269 37.32 -8.31 -6.99
N ALA A 270 37.14 -8.70 -5.73
CA ALA A 270 36.60 -10.01 -5.37
C ALA A 270 35.17 -10.25 -5.89
N ILE A 271 34.33 -9.21 -5.87
CA ILE A 271 32.98 -9.29 -6.43
C ILE A 271 33.02 -9.33 -7.95
N ALA A 272 33.93 -8.59 -8.58
CA ALA A 272 34.13 -8.65 -10.03
C ALA A 272 34.54 -10.06 -10.48
N GLN A 273 35.47 -10.70 -9.76
CA GLN A 273 35.84 -12.08 -9.99
C GLN A 273 34.65 -13.02 -9.84
N LEU A 274 33.90 -12.92 -8.73
CA LEU A 274 32.73 -13.78 -8.47
C LEU A 274 31.67 -13.67 -9.57
N LEU A 275 31.31 -12.45 -9.98
CA LEU A 275 30.30 -12.25 -11.03
C LEU A 275 30.81 -12.71 -12.39
N MET A 276 32.09 -12.49 -12.70
CA MET A 276 32.70 -12.99 -13.92
C MET A 276 32.68 -14.53 -13.99
N GLU A 277 33.05 -15.20 -12.90
CA GLU A 277 33.02 -16.67 -12.78
C GLU A 277 31.58 -17.21 -12.88
N ALA A 278 30.62 -16.49 -12.29
CA ALA A 278 29.18 -16.79 -12.39
C ALA A 278 28.55 -16.42 -13.75
N ARG A 279 29.32 -15.80 -14.66
CA ARG A 279 28.87 -15.31 -15.98
C ARG A 279 27.75 -14.28 -15.91
N VAL A 280 27.87 -13.41 -14.94
CA VAL A 280 27.00 -12.25 -14.77
C VAL A 280 27.79 -11.02 -15.21
N PRO A 281 27.21 -10.11 -16.05
CA PRO A 281 27.91 -8.91 -16.47
C PRO A 281 28.38 -8.10 -15.26
N VAL A 282 29.63 -7.63 -15.33
CA VAL A 282 30.20 -6.84 -14.24
C VAL A 282 31.01 -5.67 -14.76
N TRP A 283 30.83 -4.53 -14.10
CA TRP A 283 31.51 -3.28 -14.41
C TRP A 283 32.27 -2.82 -13.17
N LEU A 284 33.60 -2.95 -13.23
CA LEU A 284 34.51 -2.61 -12.14
C LEU A 284 34.89 -1.12 -12.23
N PHE A 285 34.50 -0.36 -11.21
CA PHE A 285 34.93 1.03 -10.99
C PHE A 285 36.35 1.06 -10.46
N ARG A 286 37.23 1.75 -11.18
CA ARG A 286 38.62 1.95 -10.78
C ARG A 286 38.98 3.41 -10.85
N ARG A 287 39.78 3.88 -9.90
CA ARG A 287 40.46 5.16 -10.03
C ARG A 287 41.57 5.03 -11.06
N ASN A 288 41.95 6.14 -11.67
CA ASN A 288 42.98 6.14 -12.69
C ASN A 288 44.32 5.60 -12.15
N GLU A 289 44.63 5.83 -10.87
CA GLU A 289 45.86 5.32 -10.25
C GLU A 289 45.87 3.80 -10.04
N GLU A 290 44.70 3.16 -10.05
CA GLU A 290 44.52 1.71 -9.87
C GLU A 290 44.69 0.94 -11.19
N ILE A 291 44.82 1.65 -12.32
CA ILE A 291 45.10 1.05 -13.63
C ILE A 291 46.60 1.03 -13.87
N HIS A 292 47.23 -0.10 -13.54
CA HIS A 292 48.65 -0.34 -13.78
C HIS A 292 48.92 -0.78 -15.22
N SER A 293 50.19 -0.75 -15.64
CA SER A 293 50.62 -1.14 -17.01
C SER A 293 50.30 -2.59 -17.39
N GLU A 294 49.97 -3.44 -16.42
CA GLU A 294 49.62 -4.85 -16.62
C GLU A 294 48.13 -5.06 -16.91
N VAL A 295 47.28 -4.06 -16.65
CA VAL A 295 45.85 -4.11 -16.95
C VAL A 295 45.65 -3.91 -18.46
N VAL A 296 45.04 -4.88 -19.12
CA VAL A 296 44.71 -4.77 -20.53
C VAL A 296 43.27 -4.30 -20.69
N ILE A 297 43.06 -3.21 -21.44
CA ILE A 297 41.74 -2.77 -21.90
C ILE A 297 41.75 -2.83 -23.43
N HIS A 298 40.96 -3.74 -24.02
CA HIS A 298 41.00 -3.97 -25.46
C HIS A 298 40.39 -2.81 -26.27
N GLU A 299 39.31 -2.22 -25.78
CA GLU A 299 38.64 -1.10 -26.46
C GLU A 299 38.09 -0.07 -25.45
N ILE A 300 38.15 1.21 -25.82
CA ILE A 300 37.50 2.29 -25.07
C ILE A 300 36.21 2.67 -25.79
N VAL A 301 35.10 2.60 -25.09
CA VAL A 301 33.75 2.83 -25.61
C VAL A 301 33.09 4.00 -24.89
N GLU A 302 32.10 4.62 -25.54
CA GLU A 302 31.20 5.54 -24.84
C GLU A 302 30.14 4.78 -24.03
N PRO A 303 29.75 5.28 -22.85
CA PRO A 303 28.67 4.66 -22.09
C PRO A 303 27.36 4.58 -22.89
N LYS A 304 26.82 3.38 -23.02
CA LYS A 304 25.58 3.10 -23.76
C LYS A 304 24.37 3.58 -22.96
N PRO A 305 23.56 4.52 -23.49
CA PRO A 305 22.33 4.96 -22.83
C PRO A 305 21.27 3.84 -22.84
N PRO A 306 20.34 3.86 -21.86
CA PRO A 306 19.24 2.90 -21.84
C PRO A 306 18.28 3.13 -23.01
N VAL A 307 17.85 2.05 -23.67
CA VAL A 307 16.97 2.12 -24.87
C VAL A 307 15.48 1.96 -24.52
N HIS A 308 15.16 1.46 -23.32
CA HIS A 308 13.78 1.10 -22.92
C HIS A 308 13.40 1.53 -21.50
N ILE A 309 14.09 2.53 -20.95
CA ILE A 309 13.83 3.01 -19.60
C ILE A 309 13.26 4.42 -19.69
N ASP A 310 12.08 4.61 -19.12
CA ASP A 310 11.49 5.93 -18.98
C ASP A 310 12.37 6.77 -18.05
N THR A 311 12.65 8.02 -18.44
CA THR A 311 13.46 8.97 -17.65
C THR A 311 12.63 10.14 -17.11
N THR A 312 11.31 10.13 -17.36
CA THR A 312 10.39 11.17 -16.90
C THR A 312 10.14 11.08 -15.39
N ARG A 313 9.97 12.23 -14.75
CA ARG A 313 9.97 12.35 -13.29
C ARG A 313 8.70 13.05 -12.77
N PRO A 314 7.50 12.46 -12.96
CA PRO A 314 6.22 13.13 -12.67
C PRO A 314 5.80 13.10 -11.19
N HIS A 315 6.36 12.19 -10.39
CA HIS A 315 5.96 11.96 -8.99
C HIS A 315 6.94 12.55 -7.97
N GLN A 316 6.50 12.70 -6.72
CA GLN A 316 7.36 13.14 -5.64
C GLN A 316 8.46 12.11 -5.32
N PRO A 317 9.64 12.58 -4.89
CA PRO A 317 10.71 11.73 -4.38
C PRO A 317 10.26 10.86 -3.19
N LEU A 318 10.41 9.54 -3.33
CA LEU A 318 10.29 8.59 -2.21
C LEU A 318 11.54 8.62 -1.35
N TRP A 319 12.71 8.78 -1.98
CA TRP A 319 13.99 8.79 -1.31
C TRP A 319 15.05 9.54 -2.12
N LYS A 320 16.04 10.12 -1.42
CA LYS A 320 17.21 10.76 -2.01
C LYS A 320 18.47 10.39 -1.24
N GLY A 321 19.55 10.09 -1.95
CA GLY A 321 20.83 9.76 -1.35
C GLY A 321 21.80 9.11 -2.34
N TYR A 322 22.89 8.53 -1.86
CA TYR A 322 23.87 7.87 -2.72
C TYR A 322 23.42 6.46 -3.13
N PRO A 323 23.66 6.03 -4.38
CA PRO A 323 23.30 4.68 -4.83
C PRO A 323 24.02 3.62 -4.00
N GLY A 324 23.28 2.57 -3.63
CA GLY A 324 23.79 1.50 -2.78
C GLY A 324 22.66 0.83 -1.99
N ARG A 325 22.97 0.41 -0.76
CA ARG A 325 22.06 -0.37 0.08
C ARG A 325 20.73 0.34 0.32
N GLU A 326 20.77 1.61 0.72
CA GLU A 326 19.59 2.39 1.11
C GLU A 326 18.72 2.73 -0.10
N SER A 327 19.32 3.04 -1.26
CA SER A 327 18.56 3.29 -2.49
C SER A 327 17.84 2.03 -2.97
N LEU A 328 18.52 0.87 -2.92
CA LEU A 328 17.92 -0.43 -3.26
C LEU A 328 16.79 -0.78 -2.29
N ALA A 329 16.99 -0.58 -0.98
CA ALA A 329 15.94 -0.76 0.00
C ALA A 329 14.73 0.13 -0.31
N ALA A 330 14.92 1.39 -0.67
CA ALA A 330 13.83 2.30 -1.04
C ALA A 330 13.01 1.82 -2.25
N THR A 331 13.64 1.21 -3.26
CA THR A 331 12.91 0.61 -4.40
C THR A 331 12.06 -0.61 -3.99
N CYS A 332 12.41 -1.24 -2.87
CA CYS A 332 11.68 -2.37 -2.33
C CYS A 332 10.48 -1.95 -1.45
N LEU A 333 10.39 -0.69 -1.00
CA LEU A 333 9.35 -0.22 -0.06
C LEU A 333 8.17 0.48 -0.77
N GLY A 334 8.25 0.74 -2.08
CA GLY A 334 7.20 1.48 -2.80
C GLY A 334 6.00 0.63 -3.26
N GLY A 335 6.10 -0.69 -3.32
CA GLY A 335 5.19 -1.51 -4.16
C GLY A 335 3.85 -1.94 -3.56
N TYR A 336 3.48 -1.55 -2.33
CA TYR A 336 2.52 -2.35 -1.54
C TYR A 336 1.09 -1.83 -1.39
N THR A 337 0.81 -0.54 -1.61
CA THR A 337 -0.52 0.04 -1.35
C THR A 337 -1.24 0.48 -2.63
N TYR A 338 -2.58 0.34 -2.62
CA TYR A 338 -3.44 0.97 -3.62
C TYR A 338 -3.61 2.45 -3.25
N PHE A 339 -3.34 3.32 -4.22
CA PHE A 339 -3.18 4.77 -4.09
C PHE A 339 -2.13 5.26 -3.09
N ASN A 340 -1.11 5.92 -3.66
CA ASN A 340 -0.22 6.89 -3.04
C ASN A 340 0.75 6.42 -1.95
N VAL A 341 1.92 5.97 -2.40
CA VAL A 341 3.21 6.15 -1.69
C VAL A 341 3.59 7.65 -1.53
N GLU A 342 2.64 8.58 -1.64
CA GLU A 342 2.85 9.98 -1.28
C GLU A 342 2.18 10.37 0.04
N ARG A 343 1.39 9.49 0.68
CA ARG A 343 0.84 9.77 2.01
C ARG A 343 0.65 8.50 2.82
N VAL A 344 1.76 7.93 3.29
CA VAL A 344 1.76 7.18 4.54
C VAL A 344 1.87 8.20 5.67
N PRO A 345 0.78 8.74 6.27
CA PRO A 345 0.91 9.28 7.60
C PRO A 345 1.06 8.05 8.50
N PHE A 346 2.31 7.71 8.83
CA PHE A 346 2.56 7.07 10.12
C PHE A 346 1.75 7.84 11.16
N THR A 347 0.70 7.20 11.69
CA THR A 347 0.12 7.38 13.03
C THR A 347 0.48 8.68 13.76
N ARG A 348 0.19 9.85 13.18
CA ARG A 348 0.50 11.15 13.82
C ARG A 348 -0.69 11.78 14.54
N GLU A 349 -1.89 11.24 14.38
CA GLU A 349 -3.12 11.88 14.90
C GLU A 349 -3.84 11.14 16.03
N LEU A 350 -3.30 10.03 16.56
CA LEU A 350 -3.91 9.33 17.70
C LEU A 350 -3.13 9.45 19.02
N ILE A 351 -2.22 10.40 19.14
CA ILE A 351 -1.65 10.76 20.44
C ILE A 351 -2.28 12.08 20.90
N PRO A 352 -3.07 12.09 21.99
CA PRO A 352 -3.43 13.33 22.67
C PRO A 352 -2.15 14.10 22.98
N ARG A 353 -2.02 15.32 22.42
CA ARG A 353 -0.92 16.24 22.74
C ARG A 353 -0.93 16.56 24.25
N SER A 354 -0.12 15.83 24.99
CA SER A 354 0.68 16.34 26.09
C SER A 354 2.11 16.02 25.64
N GLU A 355 2.95 16.94 25.20
CA GLU A 355 3.45 18.08 25.95
C GLU A 355 3.86 19.20 24.97
N ALA A 356 3.70 20.45 25.40
CA ALA A 356 4.29 21.59 24.71
C ALA A 356 5.83 21.52 24.82
N HIS A 357 6.52 21.36 23.70
CA HIS A 357 7.94 21.72 23.64
C HIS A 357 8.05 23.25 23.62
N PRO A 358 8.77 23.89 24.56
CA PRO A 358 9.07 25.30 24.48
C PRO A 358 10.16 25.54 23.40
N PRO A 359 10.16 26.71 22.75
CA PRO A 359 11.20 27.03 21.77
C PRO A 359 12.56 27.20 22.46
N LEU A 360 13.58 26.68 21.80
CA LEU A 360 15.00 26.89 22.09
C LEU A 360 15.28 28.38 22.36
N SER A 361 15.78 28.68 23.56
CA SER A 361 16.48 29.94 23.85
C SER A 361 17.76 29.63 24.62
N SER A 362 18.87 30.01 23.99
CA SER A 362 20.20 30.10 24.56
C SER A 362 20.28 31.27 25.54
N GLU A 363 21.18 31.15 26.52
CA GLU A 363 21.69 32.16 27.47
C GLU A 363 21.05 32.24 28.87
N ALA A 364 21.82 31.78 29.87
CA ALA A 364 21.78 32.22 31.27
C ALA A 364 22.82 33.38 31.41
N PRO A 365 22.74 34.33 32.38
CA PRO A 365 22.64 34.03 33.82
C PRO A 365 21.85 35.03 34.70
N GLY A 366 21.40 34.60 35.88
CA GLY A 366 20.94 35.52 36.93
C GLY A 366 20.20 34.85 38.09
N ALA A 367 20.78 34.94 39.29
CA ALA A 367 20.39 34.24 40.52
C ALA A 367 19.02 34.64 41.12
N ALA A 368 18.35 33.69 41.80
CA ALA A 368 18.24 33.64 43.28
C ALA A 368 17.01 32.85 43.80
N ARG A 369 17.29 31.93 44.75
CA ARG A 369 16.53 31.52 45.95
C ARG A 369 15.16 30.80 45.84
N VAL A 370 15.20 29.52 46.23
CA VAL A 370 14.20 28.69 46.97
C VAL A 370 13.88 29.37 48.35
N PRO A 371 12.82 29.06 49.15
CA PRO A 371 12.06 27.80 49.19
C PRO A 371 10.56 27.78 49.64
N ASP A 372 9.94 26.61 49.40
CA ASP A 372 9.06 25.78 50.24
C ASP A 372 7.67 26.18 50.83
N TYR A 373 6.86 25.10 50.92
CA TYR A 373 5.82 24.71 51.91
C TYR A 373 4.31 24.86 51.60
N ALA A 374 3.70 23.71 51.29
CA ALA A 374 2.66 22.97 52.02
C ALA A 374 1.31 23.61 52.48
N ALA A 375 0.23 22.96 52.02
CA ALA A 375 -0.96 22.43 52.74
C ALA A 375 -1.87 23.31 53.65
N ALA A 376 -3.13 23.51 53.17
CA ALA A 376 -4.46 23.44 53.84
C ALA A 376 -4.75 24.28 55.13
N PRO A 377 -5.99 24.35 55.70
CA PRO A 377 -7.38 24.20 55.22
C PRO A 377 -8.31 25.41 55.60
N PHE A 378 -9.61 25.34 55.23
CA PHE A 378 -10.76 26.25 55.51
C PHE A 378 -10.89 26.79 56.97
N PRO A 379 -11.66 27.89 57.21
CA PRO A 379 -13.08 27.70 57.62
C PRO A 379 -14.10 28.80 57.23
N ILE A 380 -15.36 28.37 57.39
CA ILE A 380 -16.71 28.94 57.24
C ILE A 380 -16.99 30.20 58.09
N GLN A 381 -17.88 31.10 57.61
CA GLN A 381 -18.96 31.80 58.37
C GLN A 381 -19.79 32.68 57.41
N SER A 382 -21.07 32.38 57.16
CA SER A 382 -22.29 32.85 57.88
C SER A 382 -22.91 34.13 57.29
N THR A 383 -24.20 34.00 56.96
CA THR A 383 -25.22 34.91 56.37
C THR A 383 -25.56 36.15 57.24
N PRO A 384 -26.68 36.93 57.08
CA PRO A 384 -27.70 37.08 56.01
C PRO A 384 -28.13 38.55 55.71
N SER A 385 -28.92 38.80 54.65
CA SER A 385 -30.09 39.72 54.71
C SER A 385 -30.78 39.90 53.33
N SER A 386 -32.03 39.41 53.23
CA SER A 386 -33.09 39.91 52.33
C SER A 386 -33.99 40.89 53.10
N PRO A 387 -34.74 41.79 52.44
CA PRO A 387 -36.18 41.54 52.22
C PRO A 387 -36.69 42.10 50.85
N GLY A 388 -37.46 41.39 50.01
CA GLY A 388 -38.93 41.20 50.11
C GLY A 388 -39.72 42.19 49.20
N PRO A 389 -41.04 42.06 48.99
CA PRO A 389 -41.69 41.12 48.05
C PRO A 389 -42.84 41.74 47.20
N ARG A 390 -43.30 41.08 46.12
CA ARG A 390 -44.72 41.13 45.66
C ARG A 390 -45.20 39.78 45.07
N LYS A 391 -46.34 39.29 45.58
CA LYS A 391 -47.10 38.07 45.20
C LYS A 391 -48.38 38.48 44.45
N ARG A 392 -48.85 37.73 43.43
CA ARG A 392 -50.03 36.80 43.37
C ARG A 392 -50.42 36.72 41.87
N SER A 393 -50.96 35.65 41.25
CA SER A 393 -51.61 34.41 41.66
C SER A 393 -51.82 33.48 40.42
N LEU A 394 -51.62 32.16 40.58
CA LEU A 394 -52.09 31.03 39.73
C LEU A 394 -53.59 30.73 40.03
N PRO A 395 -54.40 29.87 39.31
CA PRO A 395 -54.09 28.52 38.73
C PRO A 395 -54.87 28.11 37.43
N GLY A 396 -54.65 26.97 36.75
CA GLY A 396 -53.74 25.84 37.00
C GLY A 396 -53.89 24.62 36.06
N THR A 397 -53.10 23.60 36.44
CA THR A 397 -53.19 22.13 36.21
C THR A 397 -53.00 21.59 34.78
N SER A 398 -52.13 20.60 34.50
CA SER A 398 -51.63 19.53 35.37
C SER A 398 -50.30 18.89 34.90
N GLN A 399 -49.46 18.62 35.92
CA GLN A 399 -48.52 17.51 36.08
C GLN A 399 -47.31 17.35 35.13
N SER A 400 -46.18 17.96 35.51
CA SER A 400 -44.85 17.43 35.21
C SER A 400 -44.43 16.42 36.28
N SER A 401 -44.36 15.14 35.93
CA SER A 401 -43.57 14.17 36.69
C SER A 401 -42.11 14.24 36.24
N LYS A 402 -41.22 14.39 37.22
CA LYS A 402 -39.76 14.42 37.06
C LYS A 402 -39.28 13.16 36.33
N SER A 403 -38.77 13.29 35.11
CA SER A 403 -37.97 12.23 34.49
C SER A 403 -36.55 12.31 35.02
N LYS A 404 -36.16 11.27 35.77
CA LYS A 404 -34.78 10.97 36.13
C LYS A 404 -33.94 10.95 34.85
N ALA A 405 -32.73 11.52 34.92
CA ALA A 405 -31.70 11.36 33.92
C ALA A 405 -31.51 9.87 33.63
N LYS A 406 -31.90 9.44 32.42
CA LYS A 406 -31.58 8.11 31.91
C LYS A 406 -30.12 8.13 31.50
N ALA A 407 -29.34 7.20 32.06
CA ALA A 407 -28.08 6.79 31.46
C ALA A 407 -28.30 6.48 29.96
N PRO A 408 -27.33 6.78 29.09
CA PRO A 408 -27.46 6.50 27.67
C PRO A 408 -27.60 4.99 27.51
N LYS A 409 -28.78 4.52 27.10
CA LYS A 409 -28.96 3.13 26.68
C LYS A 409 -28.17 2.97 25.38
N LEU A 410 -27.16 2.11 25.39
CA LEU A 410 -26.68 1.45 24.18
C LEU A 410 -27.93 0.86 23.51
N GLU A 411 -28.26 1.25 22.28
CA GLU A 411 -29.51 0.82 21.63
C GLU A 411 -29.50 -0.71 21.46
N ASP A 412 -30.33 -1.43 22.24
CA ASP A 412 -30.54 -2.90 22.17
C ASP A 412 -30.86 -3.40 20.75
N ASN A 413 -31.30 -2.52 19.84
CA ASN A 413 -31.75 -2.85 18.48
C ASN A 413 -30.65 -3.32 17.51
N HIS A 414 -29.38 -3.27 17.89
CA HIS A 414 -28.25 -3.57 16.99
C HIS A 414 -27.62 -4.95 17.24
N ARG A 415 -28.11 -5.71 18.23
CA ARG A 415 -27.58 -7.03 18.61
C ARG A 415 -28.40 -8.20 18.10
N ILE A 416 -29.57 -7.93 17.53
CA ILE A 416 -30.53 -8.93 17.04
C ILE A 416 -30.85 -8.61 15.59
N ASP A 417 -30.69 -9.61 14.73
CA ASP A 417 -31.00 -9.45 13.31
C ASP A 417 -32.51 -9.30 13.06
N PRO A 418 -32.91 -8.51 12.05
CA PRO A 418 -34.31 -8.36 11.68
C PRO A 418 -34.95 -9.68 11.26
N THR A 419 -36.23 -9.85 11.62
CA THR A 419 -37.07 -10.93 11.11
C THR A 419 -37.53 -10.61 9.68
N ASP A 420 -36.62 -10.64 8.72
CA ASP A 420 -36.88 -10.39 7.30
C ASP A 420 -36.39 -11.56 6.43
N PRO A 421 -37.15 -12.04 5.44
CA PRO A 421 -36.74 -13.18 4.60
C PRO A 421 -35.44 -12.96 3.79
N SER A 422 -35.06 -11.69 3.53
CA SER A 422 -33.80 -11.39 2.84
C SER A 422 -32.58 -11.49 3.75
N MET A 423 -32.78 -11.59 5.07
CA MET A 423 -31.69 -11.67 6.04
C MET A 423 -31.07 -13.08 5.97
N PRO A 424 -29.77 -13.26 5.63
CA PRO A 424 -29.09 -14.54 5.77
C PRO A 424 -29.21 -15.09 7.19
N LEU A 425 -29.11 -16.41 7.30
CA LEU A 425 -29.23 -17.09 8.60
C LEU A 425 -28.04 -16.74 9.50
N PRO A 426 -28.28 -16.39 10.77
CA PRO A 426 -27.20 -16.16 11.72
C PRO A 426 -26.47 -17.46 12.04
N ILE A 427 -25.21 -17.35 12.43
CA ILE A 427 -24.43 -18.47 12.98
C ILE A 427 -24.54 -18.42 14.50
N ASP A 428 -25.06 -19.49 15.10
CA ASP A 428 -25.39 -19.56 16.53
C ASP A 428 -24.27 -19.05 17.45
N ALA A 429 -23.03 -19.51 17.25
CA ALA A 429 -21.88 -19.10 18.06
C ALA A 429 -21.63 -17.59 18.07
N TRP A 430 -21.87 -16.92 16.93
CA TRP A 430 -21.66 -15.48 16.77
C TRP A 430 -22.86 -14.67 17.25
N ALA A 431 -24.08 -15.15 17.00
CA ALA A 431 -25.30 -14.54 17.51
C ALA A 431 -25.35 -14.60 19.05
N ASP A 432 -25.00 -15.74 19.63
CA ASP A 432 -24.88 -15.91 21.09
C ASP A 432 -23.84 -14.97 21.68
N ALA A 433 -22.68 -14.79 21.01
CA ALA A 433 -21.68 -13.84 21.45
C ALA A 433 -22.20 -12.39 21.44
N LEU A 434 -22.93 -11.97 20.41
CA LEU A 434 -23.54 -10.62 20.34
C LEU A 434 -24.54 -10.37 21.47
N LEU A 435 -25.33 -11.38 21.84
CA LEU A 435 -26.35 -11.27 22.89
C LEU A 435 -25.74 -11.24 24.29
N ASN A 436 -24.74 -12.06 24.55
CA ASN A 436 -24.21 -12.30 25.90
C ASN A 436 -23.07 -11.38 26.30
N THR A 437 -22.54 -10.57 25.38
CA THR A 437 -21.42 -9.67 25.65
C THR A 437 -21.89 -8.29 26.12
N GLU A 438 -21.37 -7.80 27.24
CA GLU A 438 -21.71 -6.48 27.78
C GLU A 438 -20.62 -5.46 27.44
N ALA A 439 -21.03 -4.27 27.00
CA ALA A 439 -20.08 -3.19 26.74
C ALA A 439 -19.45 -2.73 28.06
N SER A 440 -18.12 -2.64 28.11
CA SER A 440 -17.43 -2.05 29.25
C SER A 440 -17.88 -0.60 29.43
N ARG A 441 -18.20 -0.18 30.66
CA ARG A 441 -18.85 1.11 30.95
C ARG A 441 -17.97 2.35 30.67
N GLU A 442 -16.73 2.16 30.22
CA GLU A 442 -15.68 3.17 30.18
C GLU A 442 -15.27 3.62 28.76
N VAL A 443 -16.05 3.32 27.71
CA VAL A 443 -15.74 3.88 26.38
C VAL A 443 -16.17 5.35 26.33
N GLU A 444 -15.20 6.26 26.30
CA GLU A 444 -15.47 7.69 26.13
C GLU A 444 -16.20 7.94 24.80
N GLN A 445 -17.31 8.70 24.84
CA GLN A 445 -18.23 8.88 23.70
C GLN A 445 -17.58 9.42 22.42
N HIS A 446 -16.39 10.03 22.52
CA HIS A 446 -15.65 10.59 21.39
C HIS A 446 -14.80 9.57 20.62
N LEU A 447 -14.72 8.32 21.09
CA LEU A 447 -13.95 7.23 20.46
C LEU A 447 -14.83 6.18 19.74
N GLN A 448 -16.14 6.39 19.63
CA GLN A 448 -17.05 5.42 19.01
C GLN A 448 -16.82 5.27 17.51
N TRP A 449 -16.58 4.04 17.05
CA TRP A 449 -16.42 3.75 15.63
C TRP A 449 -17.79 3.76 14.94
N GLY A 450 -17.85 4.45 13.81
CA GLY A 450 -18.87 4.30 12.78
C GLY A 450 -18.77 2.95 12.06
N TYR A 451 -19.44 2.85 10.91
CA TYR A 451 -19.57 1.63 10.12
C TYR A 451 -18.77 1.70 8.83
N PHE A 452 -17.94 0.69 8.58
CA PHE A 452 -17.13 0.55 7.37
C PHE A 452 -17.97 0.30 6.11
N VAL A 453 -19.14 -0.32 6.28
CA VAL A 453 -20.14 -0.60 5.25
C VAL A 453 -21.53 -0.33 5.83
N PRO A 454 -22.59 -0.18 5.03
CA PRO A 454 -23.93 -0.10 5.58
C PRO A 454 -24.25 -1.31 6.47
N ASN A 455 -24.81 -1.07 7.66
CA ASN A 455 -25.33 -2.17 8.47
C ASN A 455 -26.45 -2.89 7.67
N PRO A 456 -26.39 -4.22 7.46
CA PRO A 456 -27.40 -4.97 6.70
C PRO A 456 -28.84 -4.75 7.19
N ALA A 457 -29.04 -4.57 8.51
CA ALA A 457 -30.34 -4.31 9.10
C ALA A 457 -30.97 -2.99 8.61
N LEU A 458 -30.18 -2.03 8.12
CA LEU A 458 -30.65 -0.79 7.51
C LEU A 458 -31.43 -1.06 6.22
N LEU A 459 -30.98 -2.04 5.43
CA LEU A 459 -31.61 -2.44 4.17
C LEU A 459 -32.85 -3.30 4.44
N ALA A 460 -32.70 -4.33 5.29
CA ALA A 460 -33.76 -5.28 5.61
C ALA A 460 -34.97 -4.62 6.32
N ASN A 461 -34.73 -3.74 7.31
CA ASN A 461 -35.82 -3.08 8.05
C ASN A 461 -36.58 -2.01 7.24
N CYS A 462 -36.19 -1.71 6.00
CA CYS A 462 -36.83 -0.68 5.21
C CYS A 462 -38.20 -1.16 4.71
N LYS A 463 -39.26 -0.73 5.41
CA LYS A 463 -40.65 -1.15 5.13
C LYS A 463 -41.24 -0.58 3.83
N GLN A 464 -40.65 0.48 3.27
CA GLN A 464 -41.12 1.11 2.04
C GLN A 464 -40.47 0.41 0.83
N PRO A 465 -41.22 -0.30 -0.04
CA PRO A 465 -40.63 -1.14 -1.08
C PRO A 465 -39.70 -0.39 -2.04
N ARG A 466 -40.14 0.78 -2.54
CA ARG A 466 -39.33 1.62 -3.44
C ARG A 466 -38.04 2.10 -2.80
N ARG A 467 -38.08 2.43 -1.50
CA ARG A 467 -36.90 2.91 -0.75
C ARG A 467 -35.94 1.76 -0.44
N ARG A 468 -36.47 0.57 -0.13
CA ARG A 468 -35.69 -0.65 0.07
C ARG A 468 -34.95 -1.02 -1.21
N GLU A 469 -35.65 -1.05 -2.34
CA GLU A 469 -35.05 -1.28 -3.65
C GLU A 469 -33.94 -0.25 -3.97
N ALA A 470 -34.21 1.04 -3.73
CA ALA A 470 -33.20 2.08 -3.87
C ALA A 470 -31.97 1.85 -2.99
N TYR A 471 -32.11 1.28 -1.79
CA TYR A 471 -30.98 0.94 -0.92
C TYR A 471 -30.13 -0.21 -1.46
N PHE A 472 -30.75 -1.28 -1.94
CA PHE A 472 -30.01 -2.39 -2.55
C PHE A 472 -29.29 -1.95 -3.83
N LEU A 473 -30.00 -1.28 -4.75
CA LEU A 473 -29.38 -0.76 -5.98
C LEU A 473 -28.34 0.32 -5.67
N GLY A 474 -28.57 1.12 -4.63
CA GLY A 474 -27.60 2.07 -4.10
C GLY A 474 -26.31 1.37 -3.69
N TRP A 475 -26.40 0.31 -2.88
CA TRP A 475 -25.25 -0.48 -2.48
C TRP A 475 -24.48 -1.03 -3.68
N LEU A 476 -25.16 -1.63 -4.66
CA LEU A 476 -24.51 -2.16 -5.86
C LEU A 476 -23.70 -1.10 -6.62
N ARG A 477 -24.15 0.16 -6.61
CA ARG A 477 -23.44 1.29 -7.22
C ARG A 477 -22.23 1.77 -6.41
N PHE A 478 -22.24 1.59 -5.08
CA PHE A 478 -21.16 1.98 -4.18
C PHE A 478 -20.11 0.90 -3.97
N ARG A 479 -20.54 -0.37 -4.00
CA ARG A 479 -19.77 -1.54 -3.61
C ARG A 479 -18.31 -1.52 -4.10
N LEU A 480 -18.11 -1.38 -5.41
CA LEU A 480 -16.77 -1.38 -6.02
C LEU A 480 -15.92 -0.17 -5.62
N ALA A 481 -16.53 1.02 -5.55
CA ALA A 481 -15.85 2.22 -5.08
C ALA A 481 -15.46 2.09 -3.59
N MET A 482 -16.30 1.48 -2.77
CA MET A 482 -16.01 1.24 -1.36
C MET A 482 -14.86 0.26 -1.15
N TYR A 483 -14.80 -0.84 -1.91
CA TYR A 483 -13.65 -1.75 -1.85
C TYR A 483 -12.33 -1.01 -2.14
N TYR A 484 -12.36 -0.14 -3.14
CA TYR A 484 -11.22 0.67 -3.49
C TYR A 484 -10.84 1.67 -2.38
N VAL A 485 -11.82 2.39 -1.82
CA VAL A 485 -11.61 3.33 -0.69
C VAL A 485 -10.98 2.60 0.51
N HIS A 486 -11.48 1.42 0.87
CA HIS A 486 -10.94 0.64 1.99
C HIS A 486 -9.54 0.08 1.75
N SER A 487 -9.17 -0.09 0.47
CA SER A 487 -7.83 -0.52 0.07
C SER A 487 -6.81 0.63 0.05
N SER A 488 -7.26 1.87 0.21
CA SER A 488 -6.44 3.07 0.27
C SER A 488 -6.17 3.51 1.71
N ASP A 489 -5.19 4.41 1.91
CA ASP A 489 -4.85 4.98 3.22
C ASP A 489 -6.04 5.69 3.90
N MET A 490 -7.07 6.07 3.13
CA MET A 490 -8.29 6.72 3.62
C MET A 490 -9.33 5.74 4.20
N GLY A 491 -9.07 4.44 4.20
CA GLY A 491 -9.94 3.44 4.84
C GLY A 491 -10.17 3.71 6.34
N THR A 492 -9.27 4.43 7.00
CA THR A 492 -9.43 4.87 8.39
C THR A 492 -10.49 5.95 8.57
N ASP A 493 -10.66 6.87 7.61
CA ASP A 493 -11.68 7.93 7.68
C ASP A 493 -13.10 7.35 7.64
N VAL A 494 -13.28 6.18 7.00
CA VAL A 494 -14.57 5.47 6.92
C VAL A 494 -15.09 5.09 8.32
N ARG A 495 -14.19 4.93 9.30
CA ARG A 495 -14.53 4.70 10.72
C ARG A 495 -15.37 5.80 11.33
N THR A 496 -15.51 6.96 10.68
CA THR A 496 -16.32 8.08 11.21
C THR A 496 -17.77 8.05 10.73
N ILE A 497 -18.12 7.21 9.75
CA ILE A 497 -19.45 7.24 9.12
C ILE A 497 -20.49 6.55 10.00
N GLN A 498 -21.47 7.33 10.46
CA GLN A 498 -22.60 6.82 11.25
C GLN A 498 -23.71 6.22 10.37
N ALA A 499 -24.59 5.42 10.97
CA ALA A 499 -25.70 4.74 10.26
C ALA A 499 -26.58 5.70 9.44
N GLN A 500 -26.79 6.93 9.90
CA GLN A 500 -27.55 7.93 9.15
C GLN A 500 -26.82 8.37 7.87
N GLY A 501 -25.50 8.51 7.90
CA GLY A 501 -24.70 8.84 6.71
C GLY A 501 -24.84 7.77 5.62
N TRP A 502 -24.90 6.50 6.02
CA TRP A 502 -25.18 5.39 5.11
C TRP A 502 -26.59 5.45 4.51
N ARG A 503 -27.62 5.79 5.30
CA ARG A 503 -29.00 5.93 4.76
C ARG A 503 -29.08 6.99 3.66
N ASP A 504 -28.38 8.11 3.86
CA ASP A 504 -28.39 9.23 2.93
C ASP A 504 -27.63 8.83 1.65
N ALA A 505 -26.45 8.21 1.77
CA ALA A 505 -25.67 7.70 0.65
C ALA A 505 -26.45 6.70 -0.21
N LEU A 506 -27.01 5.66 0.40
CA LEU A 506 -27.76 4.61 -0.29
C LEU A 506 -29.03 5.13 -0.99
N SER A 507 -29.61 6.23 -0.52
CA SER A 507 -30.76 6.87 -1.18
C SER A 507 -30.41 7.66 -2.45
N GLY A 508 -29.12 7.74 -2.81
CA GLY A 508 -28.63 8.44 -4.00
C GLY A 508 -28.24 9.90 -3.77
N ALA A 509 -28.10 10.34 -2.52
CA ALA A 509 -27.80 11.74 -2.17
C ALA A 509 -26.37 12.20 -2.55
N ILE A 510 -25.46 11.28 -2.88
CA ILE A 510 -24.06 11.60 -3.17
C ILE A 510 -23.88 12.39 -4.47
N ALA A 511 -24.70 12.12 -5.50
CA ALA A 511 -24.63 12.82 -6.78
C ALA A 511 -25.54 14.06 -6.89
N LEU A 512 -26.41 14.29 -5.90
CA LEU A 512 -27.58 15.18 -6.00
C LEU A 512 -27.41 16.59 -5.39
N THR A 513 -26.21 17.00 -5.00
CA THR A 513 -26.02 18.24 -4.21
C THR A 513 -25.52 19.45 -4.99
N GLU A 514 -25.39 19.38 -6.32
CA GLU A 514 -25.33 20.61 -7.13
C GLU A 514 -26.74 21.19 -7.26
N GLY A 515 -27.12 22.10 -6.35
CA GLY A 515 -28.37 22.88 -6.44
C GLY A 515 -29.36 22.76 -5.28
N LEU A 516 -29.03 22.07 -4.18
CA LEU A 516 -29.91 22.06 -3.00
C LEU A 516 -29.80 23.37 -2.20
N SER A 517 -30.95 24.03 -2.00
CA SER A 517 -31.16 25.28 -1.24
C SER A 517 -30.39 25.36 0.09
N ASP A 518 -29.88 26.56 0.39
CA ASP A 518 -29.04 26.99 1.54
C ASP A 518 -29.65 26.78 2.94
N ASN A 519 -30.13 25.58 3.25
CA ASN A 519 -30.46 25.21 4.62
C ASN A 519 -29.29 24.44 5.25
N ASN A 520 -28.52 25.15 6.08
CA ASN A 520 -27.27 24.74 6.75
C ASN A 520 -27.29 23.36 7.42
N ARG A 521 -28.46 22.83 7.85
CA ARG A 521 -28.57 21.54 8.55
C ARG A 521 -28.66 20.33 7.63
N THR A 522 -29.10 20.51 6.38
CA THR A 522 -29.25 19.42 5.39
C THR A 522 -27.94 19.23 4.63
N ARG A 523 -27.24 20.33 4.31
CA ARG A 523 -25.89 20.28 3.71
C ARG A 523 -24.88 19.59 4.61
N ALA A 524 -24.89 19.84 5.93
CA ALA A 524 -23.99 19.22 6.90
C ALA A 524 -24.16 17.70 7.05
N ARG A 525 -25.29 17.12 6.62
CA ARG A 525 -25.60 15.69 6.76
C ARG A 525 -25.12 14.86 5.57
N HIS A 526 -25.02 15.44 4.38
CA HIS A 526 -24.64 14.77 3.12
C HIS A 526 -23.12 14.81 2.83
N VAL A 527 -22.28 15.00 3.85
CA VAL A 527 -20.87 15.41 3.68
C VAL A 527 -19.89 14.26 3.79
N ALA A 528 -20.03 13.36 4.77
CA ALA A 528 -18.92 12.45 5.13
C ALA A 528 -18.49 11.48 4.00
N ILE A 529 -19.42 10.67 3.45
CA ILE A 529 -19.08 9.73 2.36
C ILE A 529 -18.68 10.49 1.10
N ARG A 530 -19.39 11.58 0.78
CA ARG A 530 -19.07 12.39 -0.39
C ARG A 530 -17.67 13.00 -0.27
N ASP A 531 -17.28 13.49 0.89
CA ASP A 531 -15.97 14.07 1.12
C ASP A 531 -14.87 13.02 1.04
N ILE A 532 -15.10 11.80 1.55
CA ILE A 532 -14.19 10.66 1.33
C ILE A 532 -14.05 10.37 -0.16
N PHE A 533 -15.16 10.30 -0.90
CA PHE A 533 -15.13 10.03 -2.33
C PHE A 533 -14.49 11.18 -3.12
N HIS A 534 -14.73 12.44 -2.76
CA HIS A 534 -14.08 13.60 -3.37
C HIS A 534 -12.57 13.58 -3.13
N LYS A 535 -12.12 13.22 -1.92
CA LYS A 535 -10.70 13.09 -1.61
C LYS A 535 -10.04 11.96 -2.41
N VAL A 536 -10.70 10.81 -2.53
CA VAL A 536 -10.14 9.60 -3.16
C VAL A 536 -10.23 9.66 -4.69
N PHE A 537 -11.36 10.10 -5.22
CA PHE A 537 -11.68 10.03 -6.65
C PHE A 537 -11.68 11.39 -7.35
N GLY A 538 -11.79 12.49 -6.62
CA GLY A 538 -12.02 13.82 -7.19
C GLY A 538 -13.50 14.07 -7.51
N ALA A 539 -13.95 15.31 -7.31
CA ALA A 539 -15.37 15.68 -7.47
C ALA A 539 -15.92 15.44 -8.88
N SER A 540 -15.11 15.70 -9.92
CA SER A 540 -15.49 15.51 -11.33
C SER A 540 -15.72 14.05 -11.74
N ASN A 541 -15.30 13.10 -10.90
CA ASN A 541 -15.36 11.67 -11.20
C ASN A 541 -16.52 10.94 -10.52
N ILE A 542 -17.28 11.63 -9.66
CA ILE A 542 -18.52 11.11 -9.07
C ILE A 542 -19.66 11.38 -10.05
N ARG A 543 -20.50 10.36 -10.30
CA ARG A 543 -21.59 10.42 -11.27
C ARG A 543 -22.93 10.06 -10.63
N ASP A 544 -23.99 10.70 -11.12
CA ASP A 544 -25.35 10.21 -10.86
C ASP A 544 -25.65 9.03 -11.77
N THR A 545 -25.80 7.85 -11.16
CA THR A 545 -26.04 6.59 -11.89
C THR A 545 -27.34 5.91 -11.48
N ARG A 546 -28.27 6.66 -10.86
CA ARG A 546 -29.55 6.14 -10.36
C ARG A 546 -30.41 5.46 -11.43
N ASP A 547 -30.34 5.97 -12.66
CA ASP A 547 -31.11 5.43 -13.79
C ASP A 547 -30.31 4.41 -14.63
N LEU A 548 -29.03 4.21 -14.32
CA LEU A 548 -28.21 3.23 -15.03
C LEU A 548 -28.40 1.82 -14.45
N PRO A 549 -28.39 0.78 -15.29
CA PRO A 549 -28.32 -0.60 -14.83
C PRO A 549 -27.07 -0.82 -13.98
N CYS A 550 -27.20 -1.56 -12.89
CA CYS A 550 -26.07 -1.98 -12.06
C CYS A 550 -25.86 -3.49 -12.19
N GLN A 551 -24.60 -3.91 -12.11
CA GLN A 551 -24.24 -5.32 -12.22
C GLN A 551 -23.96 -5.90 -10.83
N PHE A 552 -24.48 -7.09 -10.57
CA PHE A 552 -24.06 -7.92 -9.45
C PHE A 552 -23.66 -9.30 -9.99
N PHE A 553 -22.39 -9.65 -9.84
CA PHE A 553 -21.76 -10.78 -10.51
C PHE A 553 -21.98 -10.76 -12.03
N LYS A 554 -22.67 -11.75 -12.61
CA LYS A 554 -22.96 -11.82 -14.05
C LYS A 554 -24.33 -11.24 -14.42
N GLU A 555 -25.14 -10.85 -13.44
CA GLU A 555 -26.50 -10.39 -13.65
C GLU A 555 -26.59 -8.86 -13.64
N ILE A 556 -27.50 -8.32 -14.46
CA ILE A 556 -27.74 -6.89 -14.60
C ILE A 556 -29.12 -6.59 -14.03
N TYR A 557 -29.18 -5.63 -13.10
CA TYR A 557 -30.39 -5.19 -12.43
C TYR A 557 -30.73 -3.75 -12.80
N ARG A 558 -32.03 -3.48 -13.01
CA ARG A 558 -32.58 -2.15 -13.22
C ARG A 558 -33.61 -1.83 -12.15
N SER A 559 -33.86 -0.54 -11.93
CA SER A 559 -34.83 -0.06 -10.93
C SER A 559 -36.30 -0.44 -11.19
N LEU A 560 -36.62 -1.04 -12.34
CA LEU A 560 -37.98 -1.47 -12.67
C LEU A 560 -38.16 -2.99 -12.51
N ASP A 561 -37.06 -3.74 -12.52
CA ASP A 561 -37.09 -5.20 -12.60
C ASP A 561 -37.19 -5.84 -11.20
N GLY A 562 -36.95 -5.07 -10.14
CA GLY A 562 -36.82 -5.57 -8.78
C GLY A 562 -35.55 -6.41 -8.59
N ILE A 563 -35.20 -6.70 -7.34
CA ILE A 563 -34.09 -7.60 -7.00
C ILE A 563 -34.70 -8.88 -6.42
N PRO A 564 -34.44 -10.07 -7.00
CA PRO A 564 -34.92 -11.34 -6.47
C PRO A 564 -34.49 -11.58 -5.02
N LEU A 565 -35.28 -12.36 -4.27
CA LEU A 565 -35.01 -12.59 -2.85
C LEU A 565 -33.64 -13.25 -2.60
N GLY A 566 -33.25 -14.25 -3.40
CA GLY A 566 -31.94 -14.89 -3.26
C GLY A 566 -30.79 -13.90 -3.44
N VAL A 567 -30.91 -13.00 -4.43
CA VAL A 567 -29.93 -11.94 -4.67
C VAL A 567 -29.90 -10.92 -3.53
N GLN A 568 -31.05 -10.59 -2.94
CA GLN A 568 -31.07 -9.75 -1.73
C GLN A 568 -30.32 -10.43 -0.57
N GLN A 569 -30.50 -11.74 -0.38
CA GLN A 569 -29.77 -12.50 0.64
C GLN A 569 -28.26 -12.48 0.39
N GLU A 570 -27.83 -12.66 -0.86
CA GLU A 570 -26.41 -12.60 -1.24
C GLU A 570 -25.81 -11.20 -0.97
N ILE A 571 -26.54 -10.14 -1.30
CA ILE A 571 -26.10 -8.76 -1.05
C ILE A 571 -25.95 -8.49 0.46
N LEU A 572 -26.93 -8.92 1.28
CA LEU A 572 -26.84 -8.71 2.71
C LEU A 572 -25.76 -9.58 3.37
N TRP A 573 -25.57 -10.81 2.88
CA TRP A 573 -24.48 -11.67 3.31
C TRP A 573 -23.12 -11.06 3.00
N GLU A 574 -22.94 -10.52 1.78
CA GLU A 574 -21.72 -9.81 1.42
C GLU A 574 -21.43 -8.62 2.35
N LEU A 575 -22.45 -7.83 2.70
CA LEU A 575 -22.29 -6.72 3.63
C LEU A 575 -21.79 -7.18 5.01
N PHE A 576 -22.26 -8.32 5.51
CA PHE A 576 -21.72 -8.91 6.74
C PHE A 576 -20.27 -9.36 6.56
N GLU A 577 -19.97 -10.09 5.47
CA GLU A 577 -18.63 -10.60 5.17
C GLU A 577 -17.60 -9.46 5.05
N MET A 578 -17.94 -8.41 4.30
CA MET A 578 -17.12 -7.21 4.14
C MET A 578 -16.98 -6.42 5.43
N GLY A 579 -18.10 -6.24 6.14
CA GLY A 579 -18.13 -5.52 7.40
C GLY A 579 -17.19 -6.16 8.42
N PHE A 580 -17.33 -7.47 8.61
CA PHE A 580 -16.47 -8.24 9.52
C PHE A 580 -15.00 -8.18 9.09
N PHE A 581 -14.68 -8.26 7.79
CA PHE A 581 -13.30 -8.12 7.31
C PHE A 581 -12.66 -6.78 7.66
N PHE A 582 -13.31 -5.67 7.32
CA PHE A 582 -12.75 -4.34 7.58
C PHE A 582 -12.69 -4.04 9.07
N GLU A 583 -13.68 -4.49 9.83
CA GLU A 583 -13.70 -4.38 11.30
C GLU A 583 -12.58 -5.19 11.95
N LEU A 584 -12.35 -6.43 11.51
CA LEU A 584 -11.25 -7.27 11.99
C LEU A 584 -9.89 -6.67 11.66
N GLN A 585 -9.69 -6.18 10.44
CA GLN A 585 -8.44 -5.51 10.04
C GLN A 585 -8.21 -4.23 10.84
N ALA A 586 -9.26 -3.44 11.04
CA ALA A 586 -9.18 -2.22 11.82
C ALA A 586 -8.84 -2.49 13.29
N LEU A 587 -9.46 -3.52 13.87
CA LEU A 587 -9.23 -3.94 15.25
C LEU A 587 -7.82 -4.51 15.43
N ASP A 588 -7.36 -5.39 14.53
CA ASP A 588 -6.00 -5.96 14.59
C ASP A 588 -4.92 -4.86 14.60
N ARG A 589 -5.10 -3.80 13.79
CA ARG A 589 -4.18 -2.65 13.78
C ARG A 589 -4.14 -1.93 15.13
N VAL A 590 -5.29 -1.65 15.73
CA VAL A 590 -5.37 -0.89 16.99
C VAL A 590 -4.90 -1.71 18.18
N VAL A 591 -5.30 -2.98 18.24
CA VAL A 591 -4.91 -3.91 19.30
C VAL A 591 -3.39 -4.14 19.33
N LEU A 592 -2.73 -4.14 18.16
CA LEU A 592 -1.28 -4.33 18.04
C LEU A 592 -0.48 -3.04 17.96
N ALA A 593 -1.12 -1.86 17.92
CA ALA A 593 -0.43 -0.58 17.76
C ALA A 593 0.59 -0.31 18.86
N GLY A 594 0.27 -0.70 20.11
CA GLY A 594 1.18 -0.54 21.26
C GLY A 594 2.49 -1.33 21.16
N ASN A 595 2.61 -2.30 20.23
CA ASN A 595 3.82 -3.10 20.05
C ASN A 595 4.78 -2.54 18.97
N LEU A 596 4.40 -1.46 18.27
CA LEU A 596 5.13 -0.93 17.10
C LEU A 596 5.78 0.44 17.34
N GLU A 597 5.65 1.01 18.53
CA GLU A 597 6.27 2.30 18.86
C GLU A 597 7.82 2.20 18.79
N GLY A 598 8.43 3.03 17.93
CA GLY A 598 9.88 3.14 17.81
C GLY A 598 10.56 2.22 16.79
N GLN A 599 9.82 1.48 15.97
CA GLN A 599 10.39 0.59 14.94
C GLN A 599 10.62 1.30 13.59
N ASP A 600 11.67 0.91 12.85
CA ASP A 600 11.96 1.46 11.52
C ASP A 600 10.80 1.19 10.54
N ALA A 601 10.59 2.11 9.60
CA ALA A 601 9.51 2.06 8.59
C ALA A 601 9.43 0.71 7.84
N ILE A 602 10.58 0.08 7.59
CA ILE A 602 10.69 -1.23 6.92
C ILE A 602 10.00 -2.35 7.72
N PHE A 603 10.15 -2.34 9.05
CA PHE A 603 9.53 -3.34 9.92
C PHE A 603 8.02 -3.15 10.02
N ALA A 604 7.56 -1.89 10.06
CA ALA A 604 6.14 -1.57 10.07
C ALA A 604 5.43 -2.06 8.80
N GLU A 605 6.06 -1.93 7.63
CA GLU A 605 5.52 -2.40 6.35
C GLU A 605 5.49 -3.93 6.25
N ALA A 606 6.58 -4.61 6.65
CA ALA A 606 6.58 -6.07 6.73
C ALA A 606 5.51 -6.61 7.70
N ALA A 607 5.24 -5.88 8.79
CA ALA A 607 4.18 -6.22 9.73
C ALA A 607 2.78 -6.03 9.14
N GLU A 608 2.53 -4.96 8.37
CA GLU A 608 1.25 -4.75 7.67
C GLU A 608 1.04 -5.81 6.57
N GLN A 609 2.09 -6.20 5.84
CA GLN A 609 2.01 -7.29 4.87
C GLN A 609 1.66 -8.61 5.54
N THR A 610 2.33 -8.93 6.65
CA THR A 610 2.05 -10.15 7.43
C THR A 610 0.61 -10.13 7.95
N ARG A 611 0.12 -8.97 8.41
CA ARG A 611 -1.27 -8.79 8.84
C ARG A 611 -2.26 -9.04 7.70
N HIS A 612 -2.05 -8.43 6.53
CA HIS A 612 -2.94 -8.61 5.39
C HIS A 612 -3.00 -10.07 4.95
N GLU A 613 -1.85 -10.74 4.89
CA GLU A 613 -1.77 -12.17 4.57
C GLU A 613 -2.54 -13.03 5.59
N LEU A 614 -2.31 -12.83 6.89
CA LEU A 614 -2.97 -13.60 7.94
C LEU A 614 -4.49 -13.40 7.92
N ILE A 615 -4.96 -12.16 7.79
CA ILE A 615 -6.39 -11.86 7.76
C ILE A 615 -7.03 -12.40 6.48
N SER A 616 -6.38 -12.28 5.33
CA SER A 616 -6.93 -12.79 4.06
C SER A 616 -7.21 -14.31 4.09
N ARG A 617 -6.41 -15.08 4.85
CA ARG A 617 -6.60 -16.54 5.02
C ARG A 617 -7.87 -16.90 5.80
N VAL A 618 -8.39 -15.98 6.61
CA VAL A 618 -9.69 -16.13 7.30
C VAL A 618 -10.83 -16.17 6.28
N PHE A 619 -10.66 -15.50 5.15
CA PHE A 619 -11.69 -15.36 4.14
C PHE A 619 -11.25 -16.02 2.83
N LYS A 620 -11.20 -17.35 2.84
CA LYS A 620 -10.80 -18.15 1.66
C LYS A 620 -11.51 -17.74 0.37
N HIS A 621 -12.78 -17.35 0.48
CA HIS A 621 -13.60 -16.90 -0.63
C HIS A 621 -13.54 -15.42 -0.92
N GLN A 622 -12.81 -14.57 -0.19
CA GLN A 622 -12.70 -13.16 -0.56
C GLN A 622 -12.12 -12.96 -1.96
N ALA A 623 -11.23 -13.87 -2.37
CA ALA A 623 -10.87 -13.99 -3.76
C ALA A 623 -12.10 -14.25 -4.65
N ALA A 624 -13.04 -15.14 -4.32
CA ALA A 624 -14.22 -15.38 -5.16
C ALA A 624 -15.36 -14.34 -5.02
N THR A 625 -15.58 -13.77 -3.83
CA THR A 625 -16.70 -12.84 -3.54
C THR A 625 -16.33 -11.38 -3.75
N ILE A 626 -15.08 -10.98 -3.49
CA ILE A 626 -14.55 -9.63 -3.81
C ILE A 626 -13.93 -9.59 -5.22
N ARG A 627 -13.45 -10.70 -5.83
CA ARG A 627 -13.14 -10.69 -7.28
C ARG A 627 -14.47 -10.80 -8.04
N VAL A 628 -15.05 -9.63 -8.29
CA VAL A 628 -16.37 -9.32 -8.90
C VAL A 628 -16.57 -9.86 -10.34
N ARG A 629 -15.89 -10.94 -10.76
CA ARG A 629 -16.01 -11.50 -12.12
C ARG A 629 -16.63 -12.90 -12.22
N GLY A 630 -16.91 -13.57 -11.11
CA GLY A 630 -17.55 -14.89 -11.14
C GLY A 630 -18.74 -14.97 -10.19
N ASN A 631 -19.77 -15.74 -10.57
CA ASN A 631 -20.72 -16.24 -9.58
C ASN A 631 -19.91 -17.21 -8.69
N PRO A 632 -19.77 -17.00 -7.38
CA PRO A 632 -19.02 -17.94 -6.55
C PRO A 632 -19.69 -19.32 -6.68
N ASN A 633 -18.87 -20.38 -6.75
CA ASN A 633 -19.41 -21.72 -6.74
C ASN A 633 -19.88 -22.03 -5.31
N TYR A 634 -21.15 -21.69 -5.02
CA TYR A 634 -21.75 -21.82 -3.69
C TYR A 634 -21.74 -23.27 -3.17
N GLU A 635 -21.58 -24.25 -4.07
CA GLU A 635 -21.55 -25.69 -3.75
C GLU A 635 -20.22 -26.16 -3.11
N GLU A 636 -19.12 -25.42 -3.29
CA GLU A 636 -17.78 -25.74 -2.73
C GLU A 636 -17.40 -24.85 -1.53
N LEU A 637 -18.37 -24.16 -0.91
CA LEU A 637 -18.09 -23.11 0.06
C LEU A 637 -17.49 -23.62 1.39
N ALA A 638 -16.17 -23.51 1.50
CA ALA A 638 -15.40 -23.51 2.75
C ALA A 638 -15.08 -22.09 3.25
N GLY A 639 -15.53 -21.67 4.42
CA GLY A 639 -15.36 -20.29 4.91
C GLY A 639 -16.05 -20.09 6.25
N LEU A 640 -15.91 -18.91 6.88
CA LEU A 640 -16.67 -18.63 8.11
C LEU A 640 -18.19 -18.67 7.89
N GLY A 641 -18.67 -18.32 6.70
CA GLY A 641 -20.08 -18.41 6.34
C GLY A 641 -20.58 -19.80 5.92
N ALA A 642 -19.77 -20.86 6.02
CA ALA A 642 -20.22 -22.20 5.64
C ALA A 642 -21.24 -22.75 6.65
N ALA A 643 -22.30 -23.39 6.18
CA ALA A 643 -23.34 -23.96 7.05
C ALA A 643 -22.76 -25.04 7.98
N GLU A 644 -21.97 -25.96 7.43
CA GLU A 644 -21.32 -27.04 8.18
C GLU A 644 -20.04 -26.56 8.88
N ILE A 645 -19.87 -26.92 10.16
CA ILE A 645 -18.74 -26.47 10.97
C ILE A 645 -17.39 -26.99 10.44
N SER A 646 -17.36 -28.21 9.91
CA SER A 646 -16.18 -28.83 9.31
C SER A 646 -15.62 -28.00 8.14
N HIS A 647 -16.51 -27.38 7.35
CA HIS A 647 -16.13 -26.51 6.24
C HIS A 647 -15.59 -25.14 6.71
N ARG A 648 -15.81 -24.75 7.96
CA ARG A 648 -15.25 -23.52 8.56
C ARG A 648 -13.86 -23.72 9.16
N ALA A 649 -13.47 -24.96 9.46
CA ALA A 649 -12.27 -25.32 10.24
C ALA A 649 -11.01 -24.55 9.83
N SER A 650 -10.73 -24.48 8.52
CA SER A 650 -9.56 -23.77 8.01
C SER A 650 -9.61 -22.25 8.17
N SER A 651 -10.79 -21.64 8.10
CA SER A 651 -10.98 -20.20 8.33
C SER A 651 -10.93 -19.88 9.82
N LEU A 652 -11.46 -20.77 10.66
CA LEU A 652 -11.35 -20.72 12.11
C LEU A 652 -9.89 -20.85 12.56
N GLU A 653 -9.09 -21.73 11.95
CA GLU A 653 -7.65 -21.82 12.24
C GLU A 653 -6.93 -20.52 11.85
N ALA A 654 -7.21 -19.97 10.67
CA ALA A 654 -6.63 -18.70 10.27
C ALA A 654 -7.01 -17.56 11.24
N LEU A 655 -8.26 -17.52 11.71
CA LEU A 655 -8.72 -16.54 12.69
C LEU A 655 -8.03 -16.74 14.05
N ARG A 656 -7.85 -17.99 14.46
CA ARG A 656 -7.06 -18.34 15.66
C ARG A 656 -5.65 -17.77 15.55
N GLN A 657 -4.98 -17.93 14.41
CA GLN A 657 -3.63 -17.37 14.19
C GLN A 657 -3.59 -15.84 14.30
N VAL A 658 -4.64 -15.13 13.86
CA VAL A 658 -4.77 -13.68 14.07
C VAL A 658 -4.84 -13.37 15.57
N PHE A 659 -5.75 -14.03 16.30
CA PHE A 659 -5.97 -13.79 17.73
C PHE A 659 -4.81 -14.22 18.64
N LEU A 660 -4.00 -15.21 18.25
CA LEU A 660 -2.81 -15.60 19.03
C LEU A 660 -1.83 -14.45 19.22
N ARG A 661 -1.85 -13.45 18.34
CA ARG A 661 -1.03 -12.22 18.44
C ARG A 661 -1.64 -11.18 19.37
N TRP A 662 -2.94 -11.27 19.66
CA TRP A 662 -3.65 -10.26 20.46
C TRP A 662 -3.40 -10.47 21.95
N PRO A 663 -3.27 -9.39 22.74
CA PRO A 663 -3.26 -9.48 24.19
C PRO A 663 -4.59 -10.06 24.70
N GLY A 664 -4.53 -10.78 25.82
CA GLY A 664 -5.74 -11.35 26.45
C GLY A 664 -6.35 -12.58 25.75
N VAL A 665 -5.77 -13.07 24.64
CA VAL A 665 -6.27 -14.27 23.97
C VAL A 665 -6.34 -15.47 24.93
N LEU A 666 -7.47 -16.18 24.85
CA LEU A 666 -7.84 -17.28 25.74
C LEU A 666 -6.76 -18.36 25.78
N VAL A 667 -6.38 -18.78 27.01
CA VAL A 667 -5.35 -19.81 27.24
C VAL A 667 -5.72 -21.14 26.55
N TYR A 668 -7.00 -21.46 26.47
CA TYR A 668 -7.51 -22.59 25.71
C TYR A 668 -7.03 -22.55 24.25
N LEU A 669 -7.30 -21.46 23.52
CA LEU A 669 -6.93 -21.32 22.10
C LEU A 669 -5.42 -21.35 21.85
N LYS A 670 -4.61 -20.91 22.82
CA LYS A 670 -3.14 -21.01 22.79
C LYS A 670 -2.65 -22.45 22.91
N LYS A 671 -3.33 -23.28 23.69
CA LYS A 671 -2.94 -24.67 23.97
C LYS A 671 -3.58 -25.68 23.02
N SER A 672 -4.67 -25.32 22.36
CA SER A 672 -5.35 -26.20 21.41
C SER A 672 -4.44 -26.55 20.22
N PRO A 673 -4.52 -27.80 19.71
CA PRO A 673 -3.89 -28.16 18.45
C PRO A 673 -4.51 -27.38 17.28
N SER A 674 -3.93 -27.51 16.08
CA SER A 674 -4.48 -26.89 14.87
C SER A 674 -5.93 -27.32 14.66
N LEU A 675 -6.80 -26.37 14.34
CA LEU A 675 -8.20 -26.67 14.03
C LEU A 675 -8.39 -27.37 12.68
N THR A 676 -7.32 -27.54 11.89
CA THR A 676 -7.31 -28.33 10.64
C THR A 676 -6.75 -29.73 10.81
N TYR A 677 -6.56 -30.19 12.06
CA TYR A 677 -6.08 -31.54 12.34
C TYR A 677 -7.10 -32.60 11.86
N ILE A 678 -6.61 -33.70 11.26
CA ILE A 678 -7.45 -34.69 10.56
C ILE A 678 -8.51 -35.33 11.48
N ASP A 679 -8.21 -35.51 12.76
CA ASP A 679 -9.13 -36.14 13.73
C ASP A 679 -9.84 -35.12 14.64
N ILE A 680 -9.87 -33.83 14.30
CA ILE A 680 -10.64 -32.86 15.09
C ILE A 680 -12.13 -33.17 14.95
N ASN A 681 -12.83 -33.28 16.08
CA ASN A 681 -14.26 -33.51 16.09
C ASN A 681 -15.03 -32.18 16.01
N ASP A 682 -16.29 -32.25 15.59
CA ASP A 682 -17.19 -31.10 15.48
C ASP A 682 -17.43 -30.39 16.82
N HIS A 683 -17.34 -31.10 17.95
CA HIS A 683 -17.53 -30.50 19.27
C HIS A 683 -16.40 -29.52 19.62
N ASP A 684 -15.15 -29.93 19.41
CA ASP A 684 -13.97 -29.10 19.65
C ASP A 684 -13.94 -27.88 18.71
N LEU A 685 -14.36 -28.06 17.45
CA LEU A 685 -14.52 -26.95 16.50
C LEU A 685 -15.58 -25.94 16.97
N ARG A 686 -16.75 -26.41 17.41
CA ARG A 686 -17.83 -25.55 17.94
C ARG A 686 -17.37 -24.80 19.20
N MET A 687 -16.68 -25.48 20.12
CA MET A 687 -16.12 -24.87 21.32
C MET A 687 -15.09 -23.79 20.99
N ALA A 688 -14.21 -24.05 20.02
CA ALA A 688 -13.23 -23.08 19.54
C ALA A 688 -13.91 -21.87 18.88
N GLU A 689 -14.90 -22.09 18.01
CA GLU A 689 -15.67 -21.03 17.36
C GLU A 689 -16.39 -20.14 18.38
N GLN A 690 -17.12 -20.73 19.33
CA GLN A 690 -17.83 -19.97 20.38
C GLN A 690 -16.88 -19.14 21.24
N SER A 691 -15.71 -19.71 21.59
CA SER A 691 -14.67 -19.01 22.34
C SER A 691 -14.10 -17.83 21.56
N MET A 692 -13.82 -18.02 20.26
CA MET A 692 -13.30 -16.99 19.37
C MET A 692 -14.33 -15.89 19.11
N ALA A 693 -15.59 -16.25 18.88
CA ALA A 693 -16.68 -15.30 18.67
C ALA A 693 -16.88 -14.39 19.89
N THR A 694 -16.93 -14.99 21.10
CA THR A 694 -17.06 -14.25 22.36
C THR A 694 -15.88 -13.30 22.57
N PHE A 695 -14.65 -13.79 22.38
CA PHE A 695 -13.43 -12.98 22.52
C PHE A 695 -13.41 -11.81 21.53
N TYR A 696 -13.74 -12.06 20.26
CA TYR A 696 -13.80 -11.02 19.23
C TYR A 696 -14.84 -9.96 19.56
N VAL A 697 -16.08 -10.36 19.86
CA VAL A 697 -17.19 -9.43 20.11
C VAL A 697 -16.91 -8.55 21.32
N GLN A 698 -16.36 -9.11 22.40
CA GLN A 698 -15.98 -8.32 23.58
C GLN A 698 -14.84 -7.35 23.25
N THR A 699 -13.77 -7.83 22.63
CA THR A 699 -12.62 -6.98 22.25
C THR A 699 -13.09 -5.85 21.33
N PHE A 700 -13.94 -6.15 20.33
CA PHE A 700 -14.46 -5.11 19.45
C PHE A 700 -15.32 -4.10 20.21
N LEU A 701 -16.23 -4.54 21.09
CA LEU A 701 -17.06 -3.64 21.90
C LEU A 701 -16.20 -2.69 22.76
N ASP A 702 -15.12 -3.21 23.34
CA ASP A 702 -14.21 -2.44 24.20
C ASP A 702 -13.47 -1.35 23.43
N PHE A 703 -13.08 -1.59 22.17
CA PHE A 703 -12.37 -0.62 21.33
C PHE A 703 -13.28 0.30 20.50
N ALA A 704 -14.37 -0.24 19.97
CA ALA A 704 -15.23 0.44 19.00
C ALA A 704 -16.48 1.08 19.63
N GLY A 705 -16.88 0.67 20.83
CA GLY A 705 -18.05 1.20 21.54
C GLY A 705 -19.41 0.82 20.93
N ARG A 706 -19.45 -0.11 19.98
CA ARG A 706 -20.68 -0.66 19.37
C ARG A 706 -20.53 -2.14 19.03
N PRO A 707 -21.63 -2.90 18.87
CA PRO A 707 -21.55 -4.27 18.37
C PRO A 707 -20.91 -4.34 16.97
N PRO A 708 -20.06 -5.36 16.69
CA PRO A 708 -19.52 -5.61 15.36
C PRO A 708 -20.56 -6.22 14.42
N LEU A 709 -20.27 -6.18 13.12
CA LEU A 709 -20.88 -7.08 12.14
C LEU A 709 -20.19 -8.45 12.25
N VAL A 710 -20.98 -9.52 12.25
CA VAL A 710 -20.48 -10.89 12.46
C VAL A 710 -20.78 -11.80 11.25
N PRO A 711 -20.03 -12.89 11.07
CA PRO A 711 -20.27 -13.84 9.99
C PRO A 711 -21.68 -14.43 10.02
N HIS A 712 -22.26 -14.61 8.84
CA HIS A 712 -23.57 -15.23 8.60
C HIS A 712 -23.45 -16.39 7.62
N VAL A 713 -24.42 -17.30 7.64
CA VAL A 713 -24.45 -18.42 6.70
C VAL A 713 -24.65 -17.89 5.28
N CYS A 714 -23.78 -18.31 4.37
CA CYS A 714 -23.85 -17.96 2.97
C CYS A 714 -25.13 -18.55 2.35
N PRO A 715 -25.98 -17.75 1.69
CA PRO A 715 -27.18 -18.26 1.03
C PRO A 715 -26.79 -19.21 -0.10
N ARG A 716 -27.44 -20.37 -0.17
CA ARG A 716 -27.30 -21.30 -1.30
C ARG A 716 -28.27 -20.83 -2.39
N SER A 717 -27.74 -20.25 -3.47
CA SER A 717 -28.52 -19.79 -4.64
C SER A 717 -29.06 -20.96 -5.46
#